data_AF-A0A9W8J2K1-F1
#
_entry.id   AF-A0A9W8J2K1-F1
#
_cell.length_a   1.000
_cell.length_b   1.000
_cell.length_c   1.000
_cell.angle_alpha   90.00
_cell.angle_beta   90.00
_cell.angle_gamma   90.00
#
_symmetry.space_group_name_H-M   'P 1'
#
loop_
_entity.id
_entity.type
_entity.pdbx_description
1 polymer ?
#
loop_
_entity_poly.entity_id
_entity_poly.type
_entity_poly.pdbx_seq_one_letter_code
_entity_poly.pdbx_strand_id
1 'polypeptide(L)'
;MPTIQAAAGLGLLLLAPLNSTVFLESPCLSQNFLGHYRNGETTSSLFRLDTPDCVQVASNSYLPQEPSMLLTAPSSEKRLVWIEHESVDPSLLRSTRQGPLLDDVLDALSTRNPGETQQTFSTSESPALPILYRTDTSVLVALPEEEAFTIDTRLPRFWKSTIVPESPSTYRVVSDDNVERVRRVLSDLKFSPVVASVVNNISIPHIQNDIRFLTGEDGKSGIVSRHSFSPGARTAANWIKDRIEETGAKCRLENFRPGFAPNVICRYAAIVDTNDTIILSGHYDSRGSFGSVRAPGGNDDGSGTTGILSIARTIARKRIRFHTNLELVTFAGEEQGLLGSDAYARQLRAQDASIVLMIQADMTAYRAPDEPLQLGLPERIGTPEATALVGNISALYSPELTVGYSSACCSDHQSFITQGFPATQVFERAGPIADPMYHNSAKESDMMSINFMQLPRFSTPGILMVIRETGAMRPPSSLSNGARRLERTTELGTGGCVQIPVVTSLLIAQVEYPGLLKTMPTIQTAAGLGLLLLAPLNSTLFLESPCLSQSFLGHYRNGETTSSLFRLDTPDCVQVASSSYLSQEPSMLLTAPSSEKRLVWIEHESVDLSLLRSTHQGPLLDDVLGALSARNPDETQQTLSTSESPGSLVLYRTDTSVLVALPEEEAFTIDTRLPRFWKSTIVPESPSAYRVVSDDNVERVRRVLSELKFSPAVASVVNNISIPHIQNDIRFLTGEDGNSGVVSRHSISPGARTAANWIKDRIEETGAKCRLENFRPGFAPNVICRYASVVDTSDTIILSSHYDSRGSLFSVRAPGGNDDGSGTTGILSIARTIARKRIRFHTNLELVTFAGEEQGLLGSDAYAKQLRAQDASIVLMIQADMTAYRAPDEPLQLGLPERIGTPEVTALVRNISALYSPELTVGYSSACCSDHQSFITQGFPATQVFERAGPIADPMYHNSGKAVVLSPPLCAKELSGDLSERVGYDVNQLYAIAKVQFATALHVAGFEIADSE
;
A
#
# COMPACT_ATOMS: atom_id res chain seq x y z
N MET A 1 37.66 21.06 -49.46
CA MET A 1 37.31 22.50 -49.32
C MET A 1 36.70 23.12 -50.58
N PRO A 2 35.89 22.38 -51.38
CA PRO A 2 34.75 23.03 -52.05
C PRO A 2 33.40 22.30 -51.87
N THR A 3 33.41 21.05 -51.38
CA THR A 3 32.24 20.16 -51.36
C THR A 3 31.25 20.38 -50.22
N ILE A 4 31.63 21.09 -49.14
CA ILE A 4 30.77 21.28 -47.96
C ILE A 4 29.82 22.49 -48.13
N GLN A 5 30.26 23.57 -48.80
CA GLN A 5 29.42 24.76 -49.00
C GLN A 5 28.20 24.51 -49.90
N ALA A 6 28.24 23.49 -50.77
CA ALA A 6 27.10 23.11 -51.60
C ALA A 6 25.97 22.42 -50.82
N ALA A 7 26.24 21.91 -49.61
CA ALA A 7 25.27 21.17 -48.79
C ALA A 7 24.39 22.06 -47.90
N ALA A 8 24.74 23.35 -47.72
CA ALA A 8 24.01 24.27 -46.83
C ALA A 8 22.55 24.55 -47.28
N GLY A 9 22.19 24.24 -48.53
CA GLY A 9 20.82 24.33 -49.04
C GLY A 9 19.95 23.08 -48.82
N LEU A 10 20.50 22.01 -48.24
CA LEU A 10 19.83 20.70 -48.11
C LEU A 10 19.34 20.37 -46.69
N GLY A 11 19.64 21.21 -45.70
CA GLY A 11 19.35 20.95 -44.28
C GLY A 11 20.19 19.78 -43.75
N LEU A 12 21.27 20.07 -43.03
CA LEU A 12 22.07 19.02 -42.39
C LEU A 12 21.59 18.77 -40.96
N LEU A 13 21.71 17.53 -40.49
CA LEU A 13 21.54 17.18 -39.08
C LEU A 13 22.89 16.74 -38.52
N LEU A 14 23.16 17.09 -37.26
CA LEU A 14 24.29 16.56 -36.50
C LEU A 14 23.76 15.70 -35.36
N LEU A 15 24.21 14.46 -35.30
CA LEU A 15 24.06 13.58 -34.15
C LEU A 15 25.39 13.59 -33.38
N ALA A 16 25.38 13.95 -32.10
CA ALA A 16 26.58 14.00 -31.26
C ALA A 16 26.28 13.45 -29.85
N PRO A 17 27.26 12.95 -29.08
CA PRO A 17 27.05 12.49 -27.71
C PRO A 17 26.46 13.56 -26.79
N LEU A 18 25.72 13.14 -25.76
CA LEU A 18 25.24 14.02 -24.70
C LEU A 18 26.42 14.63 -23.92
N ASN A 19 26.69 15.92 -24.12
CA ASN A 19 27.67 16.67 -23.35
C ASN A 19 27.18 18.12 -23.15
N SER A 20 26.87 18.50 -21.91
CA SER A 20 26.33 19.82 -21.55
C SER A 20 27.28 20.98 -21.87
N THR A 21 28.61 20.77 -21.86
CA THR A 21 29.60 21.81 -22.19
C THR A 21 29.51 22.28 -23.64
N VAL A 22 29.15 21.38 -24.57
CA VAL A 22 28.99 21.68 -26.00
C VAL A 22 27.94 22.77 -26.24
N PHE A 23 26.87 22.78 -25.45
CA PHE A 23 25.78 23.77 -25.56
C PHE A 23 26.20 25.16 -25.04
N LEU A 24 27.09 25.21 -24.05
CA LEU A 24 27.64 26.46 -23.51
C LEU A 24 28.70 27.07 -24.44
N GLU A 25 29.53 26.23 -25.06
CA GLU A 25 30.62 26.67 -25.93
C GLU A 25 30.17 27.03 -27.35
N SER A 26 29.06 26.46 -27.82
CA SER A 26 28.52 26.71 -29.17
C SER A 26 27.10 27.30 -29.11
N PRO A 27 26.96 28.64 -29.24
CA PRO A 27 25.66 29.30 -29.44
C PRO A 27 24.89 28.74 -30.65
N CYS A 28 25.59 28.21 -31.66
CA CYS A 28 24.93 27.65 -32.83
C CYS A 28 24.27 26.30 -32.54
N LEU A 29 24.93 25.43 -31.77
CA LEU A 29 24.34 24.14 -31.39
C LEU A 29 23.23 24.32 -30.34
N SER A 30 23.40 25.20 -29.35
CA SER A 30 22.33 25.46 -28.38
C SER A 30 21.09 26.10 -29.00
N GLN A 31 21.22 26.96 -30.03
CA GLN A 31 20.07 27.53 -30.74
C GLN A 31 19.39 26.56 -31.71
N ASN A 32 20.08 25.52 -32.19
CA ASN A 32 19.58 24.58 -33.19
C ASN A 32 19.39 23.15 -32.63
N PHE A 33 18.99 23.02 -31.37
CA PHE A 33 18.77 21.74 -30.71
C PHE A 33 17.41 21.14 -31.05
N LEU A 34 17.39 19.83 -31.37
CA LEU A 34 16.16 19.08 -31.68
C LEU A 34 15.74 18.13 -30.56
N GLY A 35 16.66 17.57 -29.79
CA GLY A 35 16.31 16.68 -28.67
C GLY A 35 17.47 15.80 -28.21
N HIS A 36 17.26 15.15 -27.05
CA HIS A 36 18.10 14.03 -26.58
C HIS A 36 17.35 12.73 -26.83
N TYR A 37 18.09 11.73 -27.30
CA TYR A 37 17.59 10.41 -27.72
C TYR A 37 18.55 9.33 -27.24
N ARG A 38 18.07 8.18 -26.79
CA ARG A 38 18.94 7.10 -26.31
C ARG A 38 19.43 6.26 -27.48
N ASN A 39 20.58 5.65 -27.30
CA ASN A 39 21.21 4.73 -28.25
C ASN A 39 21.92 3.63 -27.46
N GLY A 40 21.17 2.59 -27.08
CA GLY A 40 21.62 1.57 -26.13
C GLY A 40 22.07 2.18 -24.79
N GLU A 41 23.30 1.89 -24.38
CA GLU A 41 23.93 2.42 -23.16
C GLU A 41 24.43 3.88 -23.30
N THR A 42 24.12 4.58 -24.39
CA THR A 42 24.53 5.98 -24.63
C THR A 42 23.32 6.89 -24.89
N THR A 43 23.54 8.20 -24.81
CA THR A 43 22.53 9.21 -25.16
C THR A 43 23.15 10.18 -26.17
N SER A 44 22.42 10.45 -27.25
CA SER A 44 22.82 11.34 -28.33
C SER A 44 21.92 12.58 -28.36
N SER A 45 22.50 13.73 -28.69
CA SER A 45 21.82 14.98 -28.96
C SER A 45 21.74 15.20 -30.47
N LEU A 46 20.54 15.49 -30.97
CA LEU A 46 20.30 15.81 -32.36
C LEU A 46 20.22 17.34 -32.54
N PHE A 47 20.88 17.84 -33.58
CA PHE A 47 20.91 19.25 -33.94
C PHE A 47 20.59 19.44 -35.42
N ARG A 48 20.05 20.61 -35.76
CA ARG A 48 19.86 21.05 -37.14
C ARG A 48 20.96 22.04 -37.53
N LEU A 49 21.46 21.98 -38.75
CA LEU A 49 22.54 22.83 -39.25
C LEU A 49 22.09 23.51 -40.55
N ASP A 50 21.28 24.55 -40.41
CA ASP A 50 20.72 25.30 -41.55
C ASP A 50 21.63 26.47 -42.02
N THR A 51 22.71 26.81 -41.30
CA THR A 51 23.64 27.88 -41.70
C THR A 51 25.06 27.37 -41.98
N PRO A 52 25.77 27.94 -42.99
CA PRO A 52 27.16 27.56 -43.29
C PRO A 52 28.10 27.67 -42.08
N ASP A 53 27.89 28.68 -41.25
CA ASP A 53 28.68 28.92 -40.03
C ASP A 53 28.46 27.79 -39.00
N CYS A 54 27.21 27.32 -38.81
CA CYS A 54 26.92 26.16 -37.96
C CYS A 54 27.60 24.89 -38.47
N VAL A 55 27.53 24.63 -39.78
CA VAL A 55 28.17 23.48 -40.42
C VAL A 55 29.69 23.52 -40.22
N GLN A 56 30.30 24.70 -40.29
CA GLN A 56 31.74 24.87 -40.05
C GLN A 56 32.12 24.65 -38.57
N VAL A 57 31.32 25.14 -37.62
CA VAL A 57 31.52 24.88 -36.18
C VAL A 57 31.37 23.40 -35.85
N ALA A 58 30.30 22.76 -36.35
CA ALA A 58 30.07 21.31 -36.24
C ALA A 58 31.26 20.49 -36.77
N SER A 59 31.75 20.86 -37.96
CA SER A 59 32.82 20.12 -38.66
C SER A 59 34.19 20.24 -38.00
N ASN A 60 34.50 21.40 -37.40
CA ASN A 60 35.83 21.65 -36.83
C ASN A 60 35.98 21.16 -35.39
N SER A 61 34.91 21.26 -34.57
CA SER A 61 35.00 21.02 -33.13
C SER A 61 34.45 19.67 -32.66
N TYR A 62 33.49 19.10 -33.40
CA TYR A 62 32.68 17.97 -32.90
C TYR A 62 32.75 16.72 -33.78
N LEU A 63 32.81 16.84 -35.13
CA LEU A 63 33.09 15.68 -35.99
C LEU A 63 34.42 14.93 -35.69
N PRO A 64 35.50 15.57 -35.20
CA PRO A 64 36.69 14.82 -34.76
C PRO A 64 36.50 14.02 -33.48
N GLN A 65 35.37 14.17 -32.78
CA GLN A 65 35.01 13.42 -31.58
C GLN A 65 34.07 12.27 -31.97
N GLU A 66 34.65 11.10 -32.19
CA GLU A 66 33.90 9.84 -32.29
C GLU A 66 32.97 9.67 -31.07
N PRO A 67 31.68 9.29 -31.23
CA PRO A 67 30.98 8.86 -32.45
C PRO A 67 30.03 9.92 -33.07
N SER A 68 30.47 11.17 -33.30
CA SER A 68 29.61 12.22 -33.92
C SER A 68 29.40 12.02 -35.44
N MET A 69 28.19 12.26 -35.95
CA MET A 69 27.81 12.01 -37.35
C MET A 69 26.97 13.12 -37.98
N LEU A 70 27.22 13.45 -39.26
CA LEU A 70 26.36 14.30 -40.10
C LEU A 70 25.38 13.45 -40.92
N LEU A 71 24.10 13.83 -40.92
CA LEU A 71 23.03 13.25 -41.72
C LEU A 71 22.42 14.33 -42.64
N THR A 72 21.74 13.91 -43.70
CA THR A 72 20.94 14.81 -44.56
C THR A 72 19.48 14.81 -44.09
N ALA A 73 18.88 15.98 -43.90
CA ALA A 73 17.47 16.08 -43.57
C ALA A 73 16.58 15.66 -44.76
N PRO A 74 15.42 15.05 -44.50
CA PRO A 74 14.46 14.72 -45.55
C PRO A 74 13.74 15.97 -46.08
N SER A 75 13.02 15.81 -47.19
CA SER A 75 12.11 16.84 -47.70
C SER A 75 11.06 17.26 -46.66
N SER A 76 10.62 18.51 -46.71
CA SER A 76 9.76 19.16 -45.71
C SER A 76 8.38 18.51 -45.46
N GLU A 77 7.97 17.55 -46.29
CA GLU A 77 6.71 16.80 -46.16
C GLU A 77 6.83 15.58 -45.24
N LYS A 78 8.02 15.28 -44.71
CA LYS A 78 8.27 14.12 -43.84
C LYS A 78 8.68 14.54 -42.42
N ARG A 79 8.14 13.82 -41.45
CA ARG A 79 8.49 13.90 -40.03
C ARG A 79 9.61 12.92 -39.72
N LEU A 80 10.56 13.40 -38.92
CA LEU A 80 11.63 12.59 -38.35
C LEU A 80 11.11 11.89 -37.09
N VAL A 81 11.33 10.59 -36.99
CA VAL A 81 10.99 9.79 -35.79
C VAL A 81 12.21 8.99 -35.38
N TRP A 82 12.61 9.16 -34.12
CA TRP A 82 13.59 8.31 -33.47
C TRP A 82 12.87 7.10 -32.86
N ILE A 83 13.34 5.90 -33.13
CA ILE A 83 12.79 4.65 -32.58
C ILE A 83 13.93 3.93 -31.86
N GLU A 84 13.72 3.53 -30.62
CA GLU A 84 14.76 2.97 -29.75
C GLU A 84 14.23 1.81 -28.90
N HIS A 85 15.12 0.85 -28.63
CA HIS A 85 14.84 -0.26 -27.72
C HIS A 85 15.10 0.20 -26.28
N GLU A 86 14.14 -0.10 -25.40
CA GLU A 86 14.19 0.26 -23.99
C GLU A 86 15.29 -0.47 -23.21
N SER A 87 15.72 0.12 -22.10
CA SER A 87 16.58 -0.55 -21.13
C SER A 87 15.73 -1.52 -20.31
N VAL A 88 15.65 -2.78 -20.75
CA VAL A 88 14.75 -3.81 -20.22
C VAL A 88 15.54 -4.92 -19.51
N ASP A 89 14.98 -5.44 -18.42
CA ASP A 89 15.57 -6.55 -17.68
C ASP A 89 15.70 -7.82 -18.54
N PRO A 90 16.89 -8.46 -18.60
CA PRO A 90 17.10 -9.66 -19.42
C PRO A 90 16.17 -10.84 -19.11
N SER A 91 15.54 -10.89 -17.93
CA SER A 91 14.55 -11.91 -17.59
C SER A 91 13.30 -11.83 -18.47
N LEU A 92 12.84 -10.63 -18.83
CA LEU A 92 11.69 -10.40 -19.70
C LEU A 92 11.94 -10.84 -21.16
N LEU A 93 13.21 -10.91 -21.55
CA LEU A 93 13.66 -11.33 -22.89
C LEU A 93 13.80 -12.86 -23.04
N ARG A 94 13.57 -13.66 -21.98
CA ARG A 94 13.75 -15.13 -21.99
C ARG A 94 12.49 -15.93 -22.35
N SER A 95 11.30 -15.35 -22.24
CA SER A 95 10.02 -16.05 -22.49
C SER A 95 9.64 -16.13 -23.97
N THR A 96 10.28 -15.31 -24.81
CA THR A 96 10.24 -15.38 -26.26
C THR A 96 11.67 -15.60 -26.78
N ARG A 97 11.85 -16.20 -27.96
CA ARG A 97 13.15 -16.07 -28.65
C ARG A 97 13.36 -14.58 -28.85
N GLN A 98 14.51 -14.04 -28.40
CA GLN A 98 14.96 -12.65 -28.49
C GLN A 98 13.93 -11.73 -29.17
N GLY A 99 13.22 -10.92 -28.37
CA GLY A 99 12.17 -10.04 -28.86
C GLY A 99 12.60 -9.26 -30.12
N PRO A 100 11.66 -8.99 -31.04
CA PRO A 100 11.93 -8.67 -32.44
C PRO A 100 13.12 -7.73 -32.59
N LEU A 101 14.13 -8.21 -33.32
CA LEU A 101 15.33 -7.45 -33.66
C LEU A 101 14.91 -6.21 -34.45
N LEU A 102 15.79 -5.20 -34.51
CA LEU A 102 15.49 -3.98 -35.26
C LEU A 102 15.04 -4.28 -36.71
N ASP A 103 15.61 -5.30 -37.35
CA ASP A 103 15.18 -5.75 -38.68
C ASP A 103 13.74 -6.29 -38.70
N ASP A 104 13.32 -7.09 -37.72
CA ASP A 104 11.93 -7.57 -37.60
C ASP A 104 10.95 -6.40 -37.42
N VAL A 105 11.36 -5.36 -36.67
CA VAL A 105 10.57 -4.13 -36.50
C VAL A 105 10.48 -3.34 -37.80
N LEU A 106 11.58 -3.19 -38.53
CA LEU A 106 11.61 -2.48 -39.82
C LEU A 106 10.81 -3.22 -40.91
N ASP A 107 10.82 -4.55 -40.92
CA ASP A 107 9.99 -5.37 -41.81
C ASP A 107 8.49 -5.27 -41.47
N ALA A 108 8.13 -5.29 -40.17
CA ALA A 108 6.77 -5.04 -39.71
C ALA A 108 6.30 -3.59 -39.98
N LEU A 109 7.21 -2.62 -40.00
CA LEU A 109 6.92 -1.25 -40.38
C LEU A 109 6.76 -1.09 -41.91
N SER A 110 7.48 -1.88 -42.70
CA SER A 110 7.44 -1.87 -44.18
C SER A 110 6.23 -2.61 -44.77
N THR A 111 5.61 -3.51 -44.01
CA THR A 111 4.43 -4.28 -44.45
C THR A 111 3.13 -3.59 -44.04
N ARG A 112 2.40 -3.03 -45.02
CA ARG A 112 1.03 -2.49 -44.79
C ARG A 112 0.05 -3.63 -44.55
N ASN A 113 -0.68 -3.59 -43.43
CA ASN A 113 -1.65 -4.61 -43.05
C ASN A 113 -2.96 -4.46 -43.86
N PRO A 114 -3.59 -5.55 -44.34
CA PRO A 114 -4.72 -5.48 -45.28
C PRO A 114 -6.07 -5.28 -44.58
N GLY A 115 -6.22 -4.16 -43.86
CA GLY A 115 -7.44 -3.81 -43.11
C GLY A 115 -8.40 -2.85 -43.81
N GLU A 116 -7.94 -2.08 -44.78
CA GLU A 116 -8.78 -1.06 -45.45
C GLU A 116 -9.44 -1.59 -46.73
N THR A 117 -10.76 -1.44 -46.80
CA THR A 117 -11.58 -1.77 -47.97
C THR A 117 -11.43 -0.72 -49.07
N GLN A 118 -10.31 -0.74 -49.79
CA GLN A 118 -10.22 -0.16 -51.13
C GLN A 118 -9.67 -1.16 -52.15
N GLN A 119 -10.56 -1.60 -53.05
CA GLN A 119 -10.15 -2.27 -54.28
C GLN A 119 -9.45 -1.26 -55.20
N THR A 120 -8.12 -1.35 -55.30
CA THR A 120 -7.41 -0.86 -56.48
C THR A 120 -6.23 -1.76 -56.79
N PHE A 121 -6.25 -2.40 -57.96
CA PHE A 121 -5.08 -3.08 -58.51
C PHE A 121 -3.99 -2.05 -58.80
N SER A 122 -2.87 -2.13 -58.09
CA SER A 122 -1.61 -1.47 -58.48
C SER A 122 -0.43 -2.39 -58.17
N THR A 123 0.23 -2.85 -59.21
CA THR A 123 1.55 -3.48 -59.10
C THR A 123 2.62 -2.40 -58.99
N SER A 124 2.99 -2.06 -57.77
CA SER A 124 4.17 -1.25 -57.46
C SER A 124 4.81 -1.75 -56.18
N GLU A 125 6.14 -1.89 -56.20
CA GLU A 125 6.95 -2.31 -55.05
C GLU A 125 6.65 -1.44 -53.82
N SER A 126 6.58 -2.04 -52.62
CA SER A 126 6.45 -1.27 -51.38
C SER A 126 7.64 -0.32 -51.24
N PRO A 127 7.43 1.00 -51.09
CA PRO A 127 8.54 1.94 -50.92
C PRO A 127 9.22 1.66 -49.58
N ALA A 128 10.52 1.34 -49.62
CA ALA A 128 11.31 1.09 -48.43
C ALA A 128 11.32 2.29 -47.47
N LEU A 129 11.29 2.01 -46.17
CA LEU A 129 11.39 3.03 -45.12
C LEU A 129 12.68 3.86 -45.29
N PRO A 130 12.62 5.20 -45.39
CA PRO A 130 13.82 6.02 -45.49
C PRO A 130 14.51 6.10 -44.11
N ILE A 131 15.47 5.21 -43.90
CA ILE A 131 16.35 5.19 -42.72
C ILE A 131 17.48 6.20 -42.94
N LEU A 132 17.66 7.10 -41.96
CA LEU A 132 18.71 8.12 -41.96
C LEU A 132 19.87 7.76 -41.04
N TYR A 133 19.60 7.07 -39.93
CA TYR A 133 20.58 6.58 -38.96
C TYR A 133 20.12 5.25 -38.40
N ARG A 134 21.06 4.34 -38.07
CA ARG A 134 20.79 3.01 -37.52
C ARG A 134 21.94 2.53 -36.64
N THR A 135 21.59 1.89 -35.53
CA THR A 135 22.44 0.99 -34.72
C THR A 135 21.72 -0.36 -34.53
N ASP A 136 22.17 -1.21 -33.61
CA ASP A 136 21.46 -2.44 -33.25
C ASP A 136 20.23 -2.18 -32.36
N THR A 137 20.18 -1.03 -31.69
CA THR A 137 19.18 -0.67 -30.66
C THR A 137 18.39 0.60 -30.98
N SER A 138 18.71 1.32 -32.06
CA SER A 138 18.02 2.57 -32.43
C SER A 138 18.04 2.87 -33.92
N VAL A 139 17.04 3.61 -34.41
CA VAL A 139 16.92 4.05 -35.80
C VAL A 139 16.26 5.42 -35.90
N LEU A 140 16.73 6.27 -36.82
CA LEU A 140 16.07 7.50 -37.21
C LEU A 140 15.45 7.31 -38.59
N VAL A 141 14.13 7.49 -38.70
CA VAL A 141 13.37 7.31 -39.94
C VAL A 141 12.64 8.59 -40.35
N ALA A 142 12.37 8.75 -41.65
CA ALA A 142 11.58 9.84 -42.19
C ALA A 142 10.23 9.34 -42.75
N LEU A 143 9.13 9.70 -42.08
CA LEU A 143 7.78 9.19 -42.32
C LEU A 143 6.80 10.31 -42.72
N PRO A 144 5.68 10.00 -43.40
CA PRO A 144 4.54 10.91 -43.50
C PRO A 144 4.05 11.35 -42.11
N GLU A 145 3.50 12.57 -41.98
CA GLU A 145 3.07 13.10 -40.68
C GLU A 145 2.02 12.22 -39.98
N GLU A 146 1.02 11.71 -40.72
CA GLU A 146 -0.01 10.82 -40.17
C GLU A 146 0.59 9.49 -39.65
N GLU A 147 1.51 8.88 -40.41
CA GLU A 147 2.17 7.63 -39.99
C GLU A 147 3.10 7.86 -38.78
N ALA A 148 3.72 9.05 -38.67
CA ALA A 148 4.60 9.40 -37.56
C ALA A 148 3.87 9.55 -36.21
N PHE A 149 2.59 9.91 -36.21
CA PHE A 149 1.80 10.08 -34.97
C PHE A 149 1.20 8.80 -34.41
N THR A 150 1.16 7.73 -35.19
CA THR A 150 0.57 6.45 -34.78
C THR A 150 1.54 5.27 -34.93
N ILE A 151 2.83 5.54 -35.15
CA ILE A 151 3.84 4.49 -35.28
C ILE A 151 4.05 3.73 -33.96
N ASP A 152 3.91 4.42 -32.82
CA ASP A 152 3.90 3.87 -31.47
C ASP A 152 2.88 2.72 -31.33
N THR A 153 1.70 2.84 -31.97
CA THR A 153 0.67 1.79 -31.98
C THR A 153 1.11 0.53 -32.75
N ARG A 154 2.13 0.62 -33.60
CA ARG A 154 2.68 -0.50 -34.40
C ARG A 154 3.95 -1.10 -33.79
N LEU A 155 4.58 -0.43 -32.83
CA LEU A 155 5.83 -0.90 -32.23
C LEU A 155 5.60 -2.05 -31.24
N PRO A 156 6.53 -3.02 -31.16
CA PRO A 156 6.55 -3.98 -30.06
C PRO A 156 6.73 -3.28 -28.71
N ARG A 157 6.36 -3.98 -27.64
CA ARG A 157 6.25 -3.41 -26.29
C ARG A 157 7.55 -2.81 -25.69
N PHE A 158 8.73 -3.23 -26.16
CA PHE A 158 10.02 -2.73 -25.68
C PHE A 158 10.69 -1.73 -26.63
N TRP A 159 9.97 -1.25 -27.65
CA TRP A 159 10.43 -0.23 -28.58
C TRP A 159 9.60 1.05 -28.40
N LYS A 160 10.26 2.16 -28.07
CA LYS A 160 9.64 3.50 -27.93
C LYS A 160 9.90 4.32 -29.20
N SER A 161 8.96 5.19 -29.57
CA SER A 161 9.12 6.17 -30.64
C SER A 161 8.99 7.58 -30.13
N THR A 162 9.97 8.42 -30.44
CA THR A 162 9.96 9.86 -30.13
C THR A 162 9.94 10.64 -31.42
N ILE A 163 8.90 11.43 -31.63
CA ILE A 163 8.81 12.30 -32.81
C ILE A 163 9.77 13.47 -32.61
N VAL A 164 10.66 13.68 -33.58
CA VAL A 164 11.61 14.80 -33.55
C VAL A 164 10.85 16.10 -33.87
N PRO A 165 11.11 17.20 -33.14
CA PRO A 165 10.56 18.52 -33.44
C PRO A 165 10.88 18.97 -34.89
N GLU A 166 9.92 19.58 -35.56
CA GLU A 166 10.09 20.11 -36.93
C GLU A 166 11.05 21.30 -36.98
N SER A 167 10.98 22.14 -35.95
CA SER A 167 11.76 23.35 -35.76
C SER A 167 12.67 23.19 -34.55
N PRO A 168 13.94 23.60 -34.63
CA PRO A 168 14.82 23.59 -33.47
C PRO A 168 14.32 24.46 -32.33
N SER A 169 14.68 24.06 -31.11
CA SER A 169 14.49 24.83 -29.90
C SER A 169 15.83 25.34 -29.37
N THR A 170 15.81 26.39 -28.56
CA THR A 170 17.01 26.81 -27.83
C THR A 170 17.16 25.96 -26.58
N TYR A 171 18.15 25.07 -26.56
CA TYR A 171 18.54 24.36 -25.33
C TYR A 171 19.07 25.35 -24.31
N ARG A 172 18.59 25.27 -23.07
CA ARG A 172 19.01 26.12 -21.96
C ARG A 172 19.55 25.23 -20.85
N VAL A 173 20.83 25.38 -20.52
CA VAL A 173 21.40 24.77 -19.32
C VAL A 173 20.68 25.33 -18.09
N VAL A 174 20.38 24.48 -17.11
CA VAL A 174 19.82 24.91 -15.82
C VAL A 174 20.82 25.82 -15.13
N SER A 175 20.45 27.10 -14.94
CA SER A 175 21.36 28.13 -14.42
C SER A 175 21.72 27.91 -12.95
N ASP A 176 22.94 28.27 -12.54
CA ASP A 176 23.42 28.15 -11.16
C ASP A 176 22.45 28.76 -10.14
N ASP A 177 21.82 29.91 -10.43
CA ASP A 177 20.81 30.52 -9.54
C ASP A 177 19.60 29.62 -9.26
N ASN A 178 19.17 28.83 -10.25
CA ASN A 178 18.06 27.88 -10.11
C ASN A 178 18.52 26.63 -9.36
N VAL A 179 19.73 26.16 -9.63
CA VAL A 179 20.34 25.04 -8.88
C VAL A 179 20.56 25.43 -7.41
N GLU A 180 20.95 26.67 -7.13
CA GLU A 180 21.21 27.18 -5.79
C GLU A 180 19.93 27.36 -4.95
N ARG A 181 18.76 27.50 -5.59
CA ARG A 181 17.46 27.36 -4.89
C ARG A 181 17.30 25.92 -4.37
N VAL A 182 17.60 24.92 -5.19
CA VAL A 182 17.52 23.50 -4.81
C VAL A 182 18.59 23.15 -3.75
N ARG A 183 19.83 23.63 -3.90
CA ARG A 183 20.90 23.42 -2.91
C ARG A 183 20.55 23.95 -1.52
N ARG A 184 19.91 25.12 -1.42
CA ARG A 184 19.43 25.67 -0.14
C ARG A 184 18.31 24.85 0.51
N VAL A 185 17.45 24.21 -0.29
CA VAL A 185 16.46 23.25 0.25
C VAL A 185 17.16 21.98 0.75
N LEU A 186 18.18 21.53 0.01
CA LEU A 186 18.97 20.33 0.31
C LEU A 186 19.85 20.49 1.55
N SER A 187 20.54 21.61 1.71
CA SER A 187 21.49 21.89 2.82
C SER A 187 20.83 21.83 4.19
N ASP A 188 19.57 22.27 4.25
CA ASP A 188 18.83 22.39 5.49
C ASP A 188 17.92 21.18 5.76
N LEU A 189 17.90 20.18 4.87
CA LEU A 189 16.92 19.09 4.90
C LEU A 189 17.00 18.30 6.21
N LYS A 190 15.85 18.08 6.85
CA LYS A 190 15.73 17.37 8.13
C LYS A 190 14.38 16.67 8.27
N PHE A 191 14.34 15.67 9.14
CA PHE A 191 13.10 14.98 9.50
C PHE A 191 12.09 15.93 10.17
N SER A 192 10.81 15.73 9.89
CA SER A 192 9.69 16.55 10.39
C SER A 192 8.50 15.65 10.70
N PRO A 193 8.09 15.52 11.98
CA PRO A 193 6.97 14.64 12.35
C PRO A 193 5.64 15.12 11.75
N VAL A 194 5.48 16.42 11.50
CA VAL A 194 4.32 16.98 10.80
C VAL A 194 4.21 16.38 9.40
N VAL A 195 5.32 16.32 8.65
CA VAL A 195 5.29 15.79 7.29
C VAL A 195 5.09 14.27 7.29
N ALA A 196 5.76 13.54 8.19
CA ALA A 196 5.51 12.11 8.38
C ALA A 196 4.02 11.81 8.66
N SER A 197 3.33 12.66 9.46
CA SER A 197 1.89 12.51 9.74
C SER A 197 0.97 12.77 8.54
N VAL A 198 1.46 13.47 7.51
CA VAL A 198 0.74 13.71 6.26
C VAL A 198 0.96 12.54 5.30
N VAL A 199 2.21 12.08 5.18
CA VAL A 199 2.63 10.96 4.32
C VAL A 199 1.99 9.64 4.74
N ASN A 200 1.97 9.31 6.04
CA ASN A 200 1.48 8.03 6.58
C ASN A 200 -0.06 7.84 6.50
N ASN A 201 -0.79 8.64 5.70
CA ASN A 201 -2.26 8.67 5.65
C ASN A 201 -2.84 8.59 4.23
N ILE A 202 -2.07 8.06 3.27
CA ILE A 202 -2.48 7.87 1.88
C ILE A 202 -3.29 6.58 1.75
N SER A 203 -4.41 6.63 1.02
CA SER A 203 -5.39 5.54 0.96
C SER A 203 -5.14 4.65 -0.26
N ILE A 204 -4.62 3.45 -0.01
CA ILE A 204 -4.44 2.40 -1.04
C ILE A 204 -5.76 2.08 -1.77
N PRO A 205 -6.93 1.92 -1.10
CA PRO A 205 -8.20 1.68 -1.80
C PRO A 205 -8.62 2.80 -2.75
N HIS A 206 -8.30 4.07 -2.47
CA HIS A 206 -8.54 5.15 -3.42
C HIS A 206 -7.63 5.05 -4.64
N ILE A 207 -6.35 4.71 -4.46
CA ILE A 207 -5.40 4.49 -5.57
C ILE A 207 -5.87 3.31 -6.44
N GLN A 208 -6.26 2.18 -5.85
CA GLN A 208 -6.82 1.04 -6.58
C GLN A 208 -8.04 1.43 -7.42
N ASN A 209 -9.00 2.16 -6.83
CA ASN A 209 -10.19 2.62 -7.55
C ASN A 209 -9.87 3.59 -8.68
N ASP A 210 -8.91 4.49 -8.48
CA ASP A 210 -8.49 5.43 -9.53
C ASP A 210 -7.78 4.71 -10.69
N ILE A 211 -6.87 3.78 -10.40
CA ILE A 211 -6.20 2.98 -11.43
C ILE A 211 -7.25 2.19 -12.21
N ARG A 212 -8.21 1.54 -11.54
CA ARG A 212 -9.31 0.83 -12.22
C ARG A 212 -10.17 1.74 -13.10
N PHE A 213 -10.37 3.00 -12.71
CA PHE A 213 -11.05 3.96 -13.57
C PHE A 213 -10.22 4.27 -14.83
N LEU A 214 -8.92 4.53 -14.66
CA LEU A 214 -8.00 4.87 -15.76
C LEU A 214 -7.70 3.70 -16.70
N THR A 215 -7.66 2.45 -16.22
CA THR A 215 -7.42 1.23 -17.03
C THR A 215 -8.67 0.72 -17.76
N GLY A 216 -9.86 1.23 -17.42
CA GLY A 216 -11.13 0.75 -17.96
C GLY A 216 -11.79 -0.40 -17.16
N GLU A 217 -11.19 -0.81 -16.03
CA GLU A 217 -11.65 -1.93 -15.18
C GLU A 217 -12.77 -1.54 -14.19
N ASP A 218 -13.04 -0.24 -14.01
CA ASP A 218 -14.34 0.24 -13.54
C ASP A 218 -15.30 0.30 -14.73
N GLY A 219 -16.36 -0.51 -14.70
CA GLY A 219 -17.42 -0.54 -15.71
C GLY A 219 -18.17 0.79 -15.88
N LYS A 220 -17.98 1.77 -14.99
CA LYS A 220 -18.50 3.14 -15.13
C LYS A 220 -17.58 4.09 -15.91
N SER A 221 -16.31 3.74 -16.11
CA SER A 221 -15.33 4.62 -16.78
C SER A 221 -15.58 4.77 -18.28
N GLY A 222 -15.98 3.68 -18.95
CA GLY A 222 -16.10 3.62 -20.41
C GLY A 222 -14.76 3.76 -21.15
N ILE A 223 -13.62 3.74 -20.45
CA ILE A 223 -12.30 3.89 -21.07
C ILE A 223 -11.84 2.56 -21.66
N VAL A 224 -11.53 2.55 -22.95
CA VAL A 224 -10.94 1.38 -23.66
C VAL A 224 -9.45 1.57 -23.89
N SER A 225 -8.99 2.81 -23.92
CA SER A 225 -7.65 3.21 -24.33
C SER A 225 -7.36 4.61 -23.81
N ARG A 226 -6.15 4.86 -23.27
CA ARG A 226 -5.67 6.21 -22.95
C ARG A 226 -4.68 6.78 -23.96
N HIS A 227 -4.47 6.12 -25.10
CA HIS A 227 -3.70 6.67 -26.23
C HIS A 227 -4.16 8.09 -26.59
N SER A 228 -3.23 9.02 -26.79
CA SER A 228 -3.49 10.47 -26.82
C SER A 228 -4.55 10.96 -27.82
N PHE A 229 -4.80 10.22 -28.89
CA PHE A 229 -5.83 10.52 -29.89
C PHE A 229 -7.22 9.93 -29.57
N SER A 230 -7.32 9.09 -28.53
CA SER A 230 -8.54 8.35 -28.20
C SER A 230 -9.58 9.23 -27.48
N PRO A 231 -10.88 8.90 -27.59
CA PRO A 231 -11.91 9.49 -26.73
C PRO A 231 -11.67 9.18 -25.24
N GLY A 232 -11.10 8.01 -24.92
CA GLY A 232 -10.83 7.58 -23.54
C GLY A 232 -9.79 8.45 -22.84
N ALA A 233 -8.76 8.91 -23.54
CA ALA A 233 -7.80 9.89 -23.04
C ALA A 233 -8.49 11.22 -22.67
N ARG A 234 -9.47 11.66 -23.46
CA ARG A 234 -10.27 12.88 -23.15
C ARG A 234 -11.20 12.64 -21.95
N THR A 235 -11.77 11.45 -21.80
CA THR A 235 -12.52 11.06 -20.59
C THR A 235 -11.64 11.09 -19.35
N ALA A 236 -10.43 10.51 -19.43
CA ALA A 236 -9.44 10.53 -18.35
C ALA A 236 -9.06 11.98 -17.97
N ALA A 237 -8.71 12.83 -18.95
CA ALA A 237 -8.34 14.23 -18.70
C ALA A 237 -9.41 15.01 -17.94
N ASN A 238 -10.69 14.89 -18.35
CA ASN A 238 -11.80 15.53 -17.65
C ASN A 238 -11.98 14.96 -16.23
N TRP A 239 -11.93 13.64 -16.09
CA TRP A 239 -12.09 12.99 -14.79
C TRP A 239 -10.97 13.35 -13.80
N ILE A 240 -9.70 13.35 -14.24
CA ILE A 240 -8.55 13.79 -13.43
C ILE A 240 -8.73 15.26 -13.01
N LYS A 241 -9.06 16.14 -13.96
CA LYS A 241 -9.34 17.56 -13.70
C LYS A 241 -10.39 17.72 -12.60
N ASP A 242 -11.52 17.03 -12.72
CA ASP A 242 -12.63 17.14 -11.77
C ASP A 242 -12.24 16.59 -10.38
N ARG A 243 -11.54 15.44 -10.30
CA ARG A 243 -11.06 14.87 -9.03
C ARG A 243 -10.05 15.77 -8.31
N ILE A 244 -9.19 16.49 -9.03
CA ILE A 244 -8.25 17.45 -8.41
C ILE A 244 -8.96 18.76 -8.06
N GLU A 245 -9.89 19.25 -8.89
CA GLU A 245 -10.65 20.49 -8.62
C GLU A 245 -11.55 20.36 -7.38
N GLU A 246 -12.14 19.18 -7.14
CA GLU A 246 -12.86 18.83 -5.91
C GLU A 246 -12.05 19.04 -4.62
N THR A 247 -10.71 19.04 -4.71
CA THR A 247 -9.81 19.25 -3.57
C THR A 247 -9.48 20.74 -3.31
N GLY A 248 -10.04 21.65 -4.11
CA GLY A 248 -9.87 23.11 -3.98
C GLY A 248 -8.73 23.69 -4.83
N ALA A 249 -8.19 22.93 -5.78
CA ALA A 249 -7.30 23.47 -6.82
C ALA A 249 -8.12 24.27 -7.86
N LYS A 250 -7.46 25.17 -8.59
CA LYS A 250 -8.01 25.76 -9.83
C LYS A 250 -7.47 24.99 -11.02
N CYS A 251 -8.32 24.30 -11.76
CA CYS A 251 -7.91 23.42 -12.84
C CYS A 251 -8.27 23.96 -14.23
N ARG A 252 -7.45 23.60 -15.23
CA ARG A 252 -7.69 23.89 -16.65
C ARG A 252 -7.19 22.74 -17.52
N LEU A 253 -7.85 22.54 -18.66
CA LEU A 253 -7.37 21.68 -19.74
C LEU A 253 -6.63 22.56 -20.77
N GLU A 254 -5.39 22.21 -21.08
CA GLU A 254 -4.55 22.92 -22.05
C GLU A 254 -4.33 22.08 -23.31
N ASN A 255 -4.95 22.51 -24.41
CA ASN A 255 -4.71 21.90 -25.73
C ASN A 255 -3.38 22.43 -26.30
N PHE A 256 -2.40 21.56 -26.49
CA PHE A 256 -1.10 21.90 -27.10
C PHE A 256 -1.03 21.60 -28.60
N ARG A 257 -1.77 20.60 -29.10
CA ARG A 257 -1.86 20.25 -30.53
C ARG A 257 -3.28 19.78 -30.89
N PRO A 258 -3.80 20.08 -32.10
CA PRO A 258 -5.03 19.48 -32.59
C PRO A 258 -4.96 17.94 -32.61
N GLY A 259 -6.10 17.26 -32.40
CA GLY A 259 -6.17 15.80 -32.36
C GLY A 259 -5.81 15.17 -31.01
N PHE A 260 -4.78 15.70 -30.32
CA PHE A 260 -4.32 15.24 -29.01
C PHE A 260 -5.30 15.59 -27.88
N ALA A 261 -5.36 14.73 -26.85
CA ALA A 261 -5.98 15.04 -25.57
C ALA A 261 -5.20 16.14 -24.83
N PRO A 262 -5.85 16.98 -24.00
CA PRO A 262 -5.22 18.14 -23.38
C PRO A 262 -4.47 17.82 -22.09
N ASN A 263 -3.37 18.52 -21.82
CA ASN A 263 -2.72 18.50 -20.51
C ASN A 263 -3.72 18.95 -19.42
N VAL A 264 -3.72 18.28 -18.27
CA VAL A 264 -4.50 18.71 -17.10
C VAL A 264 -3.56 19.50 -16.19
N ILE A 265 -3.89 20.77 -15.91
CA ILE A 265 -3.05 21.64 -15.08
C ILE A 265 -3.90 22.19 -13.94
N CYS A 266 -3.53 21.86 -12.71
CA CYS A 266 -4.28 22.19 -11.49
C CYS A 266 -3.40 22.92 -10.49
N ARG A 267 -3.74 24.18 -10.19
CA ARG A 267 -2.94 25.07 -9.33
C ARG A 267 -3.57 25.30 -7.96
N TYR A 268 -2.77 25.13 -6.92
CA TYR A 268 -3.01 25.73 -5.61
C TYR A 268 -2.16 26.99 -5.46
N ALA A 269 -2.81 28.12 -5.17
CA ALA A 269 -2.12 29.38 -4.93
C ALA A 269 -1.39 29.37 -3.59
N ALA A 270 -0.23 30.04 -3.54
CA ALA A 270 0.45 30.36 -2.30
C ALA A 270 -0.41 31.26 -1.39
N ILE A 271 -0.15 31.24 -0.08
CA ILE A 271 -0.75 32.16 0.90
C ILE A 271 0.02 33.48 1.06
N VAL A 272 1.18 33.58 0.41
CA VAL A 272 1.98 34.80 0.26
C VAL A 272 2.06 35.15 -1.23
N ASP A 273 2.33 36.41 -1.53
CA ASP A 273 2.52 36.85 -2.91
C ASP A 273 3.88 36.34 -3.43
N THR A 274 3.84 35.43 -4.41
CA THR A 274 5.04 34.86 -5.04
C THR A 274 4.73 34.31 -6.44
N ASN A 275 5.72 34.42 -7.32
CA ASN A 275 5.70 33.81 -8.65
C ASN A 275 6.34 32.41 -8.67
N ASP A 276 7.06 32.04 -7.60
CA ASP A 276 7.73 30.75 -7.50
C ASP A 276 6.69 29.60 -7.49
N THR A 277 6.98 28.58 -8.29
CA THR A 277 6.08 27.43 -8.52
C THR A 277 6.87 26.11 -8.44
N ILE A 278 6.31 25.13 -7.73
CA ILE A 278 6.74 23.73 -7.74
C ILE A 278 5.73 22.95 -8.60
N ILE A 279 6.24 22.09 -9.48
CA ILE A 279 5.43 21.22 -10.33
C ILE A 279 5.63 19.77 -9.89
N LEU A 280 4.52 19.07 -9.64
CA LEU A 280 4.50 17.61 -9.48
C LEU A 280 3.65 17.04 -10.61
N SER A 281 4.17 16.02 -11.29
CA SER A 281 3.50 15.48 -12.47
C SER A 281 3.65 13.98 -12.67
N GLY A 282 2.82 13.47 -13.57
CA GLY A 282 2.99 12.21 -14.30
C GLY A 282 2.36 12.38 -15.69
N HIS A 283 2.21 11.31 -16.46
CA HIS A 283 1.40 11.33 -17.67
C HIS A 283 0.16 10.45 -17.53
N TYR A 284 -0.89 10.78 -18.27
CA TYR A 284 -2.12 10.00 -18.24
C TYR A 284 -2.43 9.33 -19.58
N ASP A 285 -1.69 9.62 -20.66
CA ASP A 285 -1.73 8.81 -21.86
C ASP A 285 -0.94 7.50 -21.70
N SER A 286 -1.21 6.56 -22.58
CA SER A 286 -0.53 5.26 -22.67
C SER A 286 -0.71 4.66 -24.06
N ARG A 287 0.17 3.75 -24.48
CA ARG A 287 0.04 3.03 -25.76
C ARG A 287 -0.25 1.54 -25.60
N GLY A 288 -0.70 0.94 -26.69
CA GLY A 288 -0.97 -0.50 -26.80
C GLY A 288 0.12 -1.24 -27.56
N SER A 289 0.27 -2.53 -27.28
CA SER A 289 1.13 -3.44 -28.04
C SER A 289 0.59 -3.71 -29.46
N PHE A 290 1.45 -3.50 -30.46
CA PHE A 290 1.39 -4.13 -31.80
C PHE A 290 0.00 -4.20 -32.46
N GLY A 291 -0.59 -3.04 -32.77
CA GLY A 291 -1.88 -2.89 -33.46
C GLY A 291 -3.11 -3.00 -32.56
N SER A 292 -2.93 -3.19 -31.26
CA SER A 292 -4.04 -3.15 -30.29
C SER A 292 -4.56 -1.73 -30.08
N VAL A 293 -5.88 -1.58 -30.17
CA VAL A 293 -6.59 -0.35 -29.76
C VAL A 293 -6.61 -0.20 -28.23
N ARG A 294 -6.55 -1.31 -27.48
CA ARG A 294 -6.57 -1.28 -26.00
C ARG A 294 -5.19 -0.88 -25.47
N ALA A 295 -5.16 0.28 -24.81
CA ALA A 295 -4.00 0.83 -24.11
C ALA A 295 -4.43 1.18 -22.66
N PRO A 296 -4.29 0.23 -21.71
CA PRO A 296 -4.79 0.39 -20.34
C PRO A 296 -3.84 1.22 -19.47
N GLY A 297 -2.53 0.98 -19.57
CA GLY A 297 -1.46 1.77 -18.95
C GLY A 297 -1.46 1.80 -17.43
N GLY A 298 -1.86 0.72 -16.75
CA GLY A 298 -2.09 0.73 -15.30
C GLY A 298 -0.88 1.16 -14.48
N ASN A 299 0.31 0.63 -14.81
CA ASN A 299 1.58 1.11 -14.27
C ASN A 299 2.09 2.35 -15.03
N ASP A 300 1.97 2.33 -16.35
CA ASP A 300 2.56 3.29 -17.31
C ASP A 300 1.46 4.12 -18.03
N ASP A 301 1.11 5.33 -17.58
CA ASP A 301 1.41 5.93 -16.26
C ASP A 301 0.13 6.20 -15.43
N GLY A 302 -0.72 5.18 -15.32
CA GLY A 302 -1.77 5.16 -14.31
C GLY A 302 -1.21 5.29 -12.88
N SER A 303 0.04 4.86 -12.65
CA SER A 303 0.68 4.89 -11.34
C SER A 303 1.03 6.31 -10.88
N GLY A 304 1.81 7.07 -11.67
CA GLY A 304 2.18 8.44 -11.39
C GLY A 304 0.97 9.35 -11.32
N THR A 305 0.05 9.25 -12.29
CA THR A 305 -1.24 9.97 -12.28
C THR A 305 -2.04 9.74 -10.98
N THR A 306 -2.11 8.51 -10.46
CA THR A 306 -2.85 8.23 -9.20
C THR A 306 -2.08 8.61 -7.93
N GLY A 307 -0.74 8.68 -8.02
CA GLY A 307 0.10 9.39 -7.05
C GLY A 307 -0.29 10.88 -6.95
N ILE A 308 -0.40 11.57 -8.08
CA ILE A 308 -0.83 12.99 -8.13
C ILE A 308 -2.24 13.20 -7.55
N LEU A 309 -3.20 12.34 -7.89
CA LEU A 309 -4.56 12.36 -7.31
C LEU A 309 -4.55 12.14 -5.78
N SER A 310 -3.66 11.27 -5.28
CA SER A 310 -3.50 10.99 -3.86
C SER A 310 -2.88 12.15 -3.08
N ILE A 311 -1.95 12.88 -3.71
CA ILE A 311 -1.42 14.14 -3.18
C ILE A 311 -2.54 15.18 -3.09
N ALA A 312 -3.33 15.39 -4.16
CA ALA A 312 -4.46 16.32 -4.17
C ALA A 312 -5.46 16.06 -3.03
N ARG A 313 -5.90 14.80 -2.87
CA ARG A 313 -6.82 14.41 -1.78
C ARG A 313 -6.22 14.62 -0.40
N THR A 314 -4.91 14.46 -0.25
CA THR A 314 -4.21 14.65 1.03
C THR A 314 -4.09 16.13 1.38
N ILE A 315 -3.85 16.99 0.39
CA ILE A 315 -3.90 18.46 0.52
C ILE A 315 -5.26 18.91 1.04
N ALA A 316 -6.38 18.45 0.44
CA ALA A 316 -7.72 18.78 0.93
C ALA A 316 -8.00 18.24 2.33
N ARG A 317 -7.80 16.93 2.56
CA ARG A 317 -8.11 16.28 3.86
C ARG A 317 -7.36 16.91 5.03
N LYS A 318 -6.09 17.23 4.85
CA LYS A 318 -5.24 17.86 5.89
C LYS A 318 -5.29 19.40 5.85
N ARG A 319 -6.06 19.99 4.93
CA ARG A 319 -6.22 21.45 4.70
C ARG A 319 -4.88 22.18 4.53
N ILE A 320 -3.96 21.57 3.77
CA ILE A 320 -2.59 22.07 3.60
C ILE A 320 -2.61 23.38 2.82
N ARG A 321 -1.70 24.29 3.17
CA ARG A 321 -1.47 25.59 2.55
C ARG A 321 0.03 25.74 2.28
N PHE A 322 0.39 26.55 1.30
CA PHE A 322 1.76 26.65 0.79
C PHE A 322 2.21 28.11 0.74
N HIS A 323 3.49 28.41 0.96
CA HIS A 323 4.07 29.74 0.67
C HIS A 323 4.73 29.79 -0.73
N THR A 324 4.77 28.66 -1.45
CA THR A 324 5.10 28.57 -2.89
C THR A 324 3.87 28.08 -3.65
N ASN A 325 3.70 28.45 -4.93
CA ASN A 325 2.61 27.88 -5.71
C ASN A 325 2.88 26.39 -5.97
N LEU A 326 1.84 25.57 -5.93
CA LEU A 326 1.91 24.16 -6.29
C LEU A 326 1.04 23.91 -7.51
N GLU A 327 1.63 23.37 -8.56
CA GLU A 327 0.92 22.85 -9.72
C GLU A 327 1.02 21.33 -9.77
N LEU A 328 -0.14 20.69 -9.79
CA LEU A 328 -0.32 19.28 -10.10
C LEU A 328 -0.66 19.18 -11.58
N VAL A 329 0.16 18.48 -12.35
CA VAL A 329 0.05 18.42 -13.82
C VAL A 329 0.04 16.98 -14.28
N THR A 330 -0.90 16.59 -15.13
CA THR A 330 -0.84 15.29 -15.82
C THR A 330 -0.80 15.51 -17.32
N PHE A 331 0.29 15.08 -17.95
CA PHE A 331 0.57 15.32 -19.37
C PHE A 331 -0.13 14.30 -20.28
N ALA A 332 -0.28 14.69 -21.54
CA ALA A 332 -0.62 13.81 -22.65
C ALA A 332 0.45 13.89 -23.74
N GLY A 333 0.61 12.84 -24.53
CA GLY A 333 1.60 12.78 -25.60
C GLY A 333 3.02 12.50 -25.11
N GLU A 334 3.19 11.91 -23.92
CA GLU A 334 4.48 11.37 -23.47
C GLU A 334 4.94 10.31 -24.49
N GLU A 335 4.03 9.36 -24.74
CA GLU A 335 4.21 8.14 -25.54
C GLU A 335 4.47 8.41 -27.03
N GLN A 336 4.11 9.61 -27.50
CA GLN A 336 4.38 10.09 -28.87
C GLN A 336 5.57 11.07 -28.91
N GLY A 337 6.34 11.18 -27.83
CA GLY A 337 7.57 11.96 -27.73
C GLY A 337 7.46 13.25 -26.93
N LEU A 338 6.96 13.17 -25.69
CA LEU A 338 6.93 14.27 -24.71
C LEU A 338 6.17 15.53 -25.16
N LEU A 339 5.23 15.40 -26.11
CA LEU A 339 4.68 16.54 -26.85
C LEU A 339 3.89 17.52 -25.98
N GLY A 340 3.18 17.01 -24.97
CA GLY A 340 2.43 17.84 -24.02
C GLY A 340 3.33 18.58 -23.03
N SER A 341 4.35 17.92 -22.47
CA SER A 341 5.28 18.54 -21.52
C SER A 341 6.25 19.50 -22.18
N ASP A 342 6.74 19.22 -23.38
CA ASP A 342 7.59 20.13 -24.16
C ASP A 342 6.83 21.40 -24.54
N ALA A 343 5.57 21.28 -24.98
CA ALA A 343 4.72 22.45 -25.21
C ALA A 343 4.53 23.29 -23.94
N TYR A 344 4.25 22.66 -22.79
CA TYR A 344 4.05 23.38 -21.53
C TYR A 344 5.34 24.01 -20.99
N ALA A 345 6.47 23.30 -21.03
CA ALA A 345 7.76 23.83 -20.63
C ALA A 345 8.19 25.02 -21.51
N ARG A 346 7.98 24.94 -22.83
CA ARG A 346 8.22 26.06 -23.77
C ARG A 346 7.32 27.26 -23.48
N GLN A 347 6.04 27.02 -23.15
CA GLN A 347 5.10 28.07 -22.74
C GLN A 347 5.52 28.75 -21.42
N LEU A 348 5.88 27.97 -20.40
CA LEU A 348 6.39 28.49 -19.12
C LEU A 348 7.67 29.31 -19.32
N ARG A 349 8.60 28.85 -20.18
CA ARG A 349 9.81 29.61 -20.52
C ARG A 349 9.50 30.89 -21.30
N ALA A 350 8.52 30.88 -22.21
CA ALA A 350 8.09 32.08 -22.93
C ALA A 350 7.37 33.11 -22.04
N GLN A 351 6.81 32.66 -20.91
CA GLN A 351 6.21 33.50 -19.87
C GLN A 351 7.21 33.96 -18.78
N ASP A 352 8.49 33.58 -18.90
CA ASP A 352 9.53 33.77 -17.87
C ASP A 352 9.11 33.25 -16.48
N ALA A 353 8.43 32.09 -16.45
CA ALA A 353 7.90 31.51 -15.23
C ALA A 353 9.01 31.03 -14.28
N SER A 354 8.84 31.33 -12.98
CA SER A 354 9.79 30.93 -11.94
C SER A 354 9.48 29.52 -11.41
N ILE A 355 10.03 28.50 -12.07
CA ILE A 355 9.90 27.10 -11.66
C ILE A 355 11.08 26.72 -10.74
N VAL A 356 10.77 26.37 -9.49
CA VAL A 356 11.76 26.01 -8.46
C VAL A 356 12.21 24.56 -8.61
N LEU A 357 11.26 23.65 -8.82
CA LEU A 357 11.51 22.26 -9.16
C LEU A 357 10.29 21.67 -9.90
N MET A 358 10.56 20.78 -10.85
CA MET A 358 9.61 19.83 -11.41
C MET A 358 10.00 18.39 -11.01
N ILE A 359 9.05 17.60 -10.51
CA ILE A 359 9.25 16.16 -10.25
C ILE A 359 8.24 15.38 -11.09
N GLN A 360 8.74 14.53 -12.00
CA GLN A 360 7.95 13.54 -12.72
C GLN A 360 7.90 12.23 -11.92
N ALA A 361 6.70 11.74 -11.65
CA ALA A 361 6.44 10.35 -11.32
C ALA A 361 5.99 9.66 -12.62
N ASP A 362 6.69 8.61 -13.01
CA ASP A 362 6.38 7.81 -14.19
C ASP A 362 6.85 6.39 -13.89
N MET A 363 5.91 5.42 -13.98
CA MET A 363 6.04 4.03 -13.53
C MET A 363 6.55 3.92 -12.09
N THR A 364 5.60 3.92 -11.16
CA THR A 364 5.83 3.96 -9.71
C THR A 364 5.18 2.78 -8.98
N ALA A 365 4.81 1.72 -9.70
CA ALA A 365 3.98 0.66 -9.15
C ALA A 365 4.51 -0.76 -9.31
N TYR A 366 5.45 -1.08 -10.19
CA TYR A 366 5.93 -2.46 -10.33
C TYR A 366 7.14 -2.77 -9.45
N ARG A 367 7.09 -3.93 -8.80
CA ARG A 367 8.20 -4.54 -8.06
C ARG A 367 8.42 -5.94 -8.60
N ALA A 368 9.62 -6.23 -9.08
CA ALA A 368 9.97 -7.59 -9.47
C ALA A 368 9.90 -8.54 -8.27
N PRO A 369 9.50 -9.81 -8.45
CA PRO A 369 9.61 -10.83 -7.42
C PRO A 369 11.02 -10.84 -6.82
N ASP A 370 11.10 -11.09 -5.51
CA ASP A 370 12.34 -11.23 -4.74
C ASP A 370 13.22 -9.97 -4.59
N GLU A 371 12.93 -8.87 -5.29
CA GLU A 371 13.61 -7.59 -5.11
C GLU A 371 13.10 -6.79 -3.90
N PRO A 372 13.90 -5.91 -3.27
CA PRO A 372 13.40 -4.96 -2.28
C PRO A 372 12.47 -3.91 -2.92
N LEU A 373 11.70 -3.19 -2.08
CA LEU A 373 11.07 -1.93 -2.53
C LEU A 373 12.17 -0.95 -2.93
N GLN A 374 11.99 -0.28 -4.06
CA GLN A 374 13.03 0.56 -4.67
C GLN A 374 12.50 1.94 -5.03
N LEU A 375 13.45 2.85 -5.25
CA LEU A 375 13.26 4.13 -5.94
C LEU A 375 14.39 4.27 -6.96
N GLY A 376 14.02 4.24 -8.23
CA GLY A 376 14.86 4.63 -9.35
C GLY A 376 14.90 6.14 -9.51
N LEU A 377 16.12 6.67 -9.64
CA LEU A 377 16.43 8.05 -9.97
C LEU A 377 17.10 8.11 -11.36
N PRO A 378 16.91 9.15 -12.18
CA PRO A 378 17.43 9.15 -13.54
C PRO A 378 18.96 9.09 -13.57
N GLU A 379 19.53 8.08 -14.24
CA GLU A 379 20.99 7.92 -14.42
C GLU A 379 21.60 9.05 -15.28
N ARG A 380 20.83 9.58 -16.25
CA ARG A 380 21.37 10.34 -17.40
C ARG A 380 20.84 11.76 -17.50
N ILE A 381 19.52 11.92 -17.56
CA ILE A 381 18.85 13.20 -17.79
C ILE A 381 18.16 13.58 -16.47
N GLY A 382 18.77 14.49 -15.73
CA GLY A 382 18.28 14.93 -14.43
C GLY A 382 19.10 16.12 -13.94
N THR A 383 18.50 16.99 -13.13
CA THR A 383 19.26 18.01 -12.40
C THR A 383 19.88 17.34 -11.17
N PRO A 384 21.22 17.21 -11.04
CA PRO A 384 21.84 16.36 -10.02
C PRO A 384 21.41 16.72 -8.59
N GLU A 385 21.29 18.00 -8.28
CA GLU A 385 20.83 18.50 -6.98
C GLU A 385 19.35 18.21 -6.70
N ALA A 386 18.50 18.19 -7.73
CA ALA A 386 17.10 17.80 -7.59
C ALA A 386 16.98 16.29 -7.33
N THR A 387 17.75 15.50 -8.07
CA THR A 387 17.86 14.05 -7.90
C THR A 387 18.38 13.69 -6.50
N ALA A 388 19.43 14.37 -6.03
CA ALA A 388 19.94 14.22 -4.67
C ALA A 388 18.94 14.66 -3.59
N LEU A 389 18.16 15.72 -3.84
CA LEU A 389 17.09 16.15 -2.95
C LEU A 389 16.01 15.09 -2.80
N VAL A 390 15.53 14.52 -3.91
CA VAL A 390 14.52 13.45 -3.88
C VAL A 390 15.06 12.20 -3.18
N GLY A 391 16.29 11.77 -3.48
CA GLY A 391 16.93 10.63 -2.80
C GLY A 391 17.07 10.84 -1.28
N ASN A 392 17.53 12.01 -0.85
CA ASN A 392 17.67 12.33 0.58
C ASN A 392 16.32 12.49 1.30
N ILE A 393 15.28 12.97 0.61
CA ILE A 393 13.92 12.98 1.14
C ILE A 393 13.42 11.53 1.36
N SER A 394 13.59 10.66 0.37
CA SER A 394 13.19 9.25 0.49
C SER A 394 13.92 8.55 1.64
N ALA A 395 15.23 8.77 1.81
CA ALA A 395 15.98 8.23 2.93
C ALA A 395 15.48 8.69 4.33
N LEU A 396 14.87 9.87 4.43
CA LEU A 396 14.35 10.41 5.70
C LEU A 396 12.92 9.94 6.05
N TYR A 397 12.09 9.65 5.05
CA TYR A 397 10.64 9.44 5.25
C TYR A 397 10.10 8.12 4.64
N SER A 398 10.91 7.42 3.86
CA SER A 398 10.66 6.08 3.35
C SER A 398 11.97 5.26 3.35
N PRO A 399 12.64 5.11 4.52
CA PRO A 399 13.96 4.45 4.65
C PRO A 399 13.98 2.97 4.24
N GLU A 400 12.80 2.36 4.08
CA GLU A 400 12.62 1.02 3.50
C GLU A 400 12.84 0.94 1.98
N LEU A 401 12.96 2.08 1.29
CA LEU A 401 13.24 2.11 -0.15
C LEU A 401 14.75 2.01 -0.42
N THR A 402 15.15 1.00 -1.18
CA THR A 402 16.48 0.96 -1.80
C THR A 402 16.53 2.00 -2.92
N VAL A 403 17.11 3.17 -2.62
CA VAL A 403 17.31 4.25 -3.58
C VAL A 403 18.53 3.96 -4.45
N GLY A 404 18.40 4.08 -5.78
CA GLY A 404 19.50 3.97 -6.72
C GLY A 404 19.16 4.58 -8.08
N TYR A 405 20.06 4.43 -9.05
CA TYR A 405 19.83 4.97 -10.39
C TYR A 405 19.10 3.97 -11.29
N SER A 406 18.23 4.48 -12.15
CA SER A 406 17.52 3.74 -13.18
C SER A 406 18.05 4.13 -14.56
N SER A 407 18.24 3.11 -15.40
CA SER A 407 18.53 3.23 -16.83
C SER A 407 17.27 3.31 -17.69
N ALA A 408 16.07 3.20 -17.08
CA ALA A 408 14.82 3.60 -17.70
C ALA A 408 14.88 5.12 -17.95
N CYS A 409 14.83 5.50 -19.22
CA CYS A 409 14.86 6.89 -19.64
C CYS A 409 14.24 6.96 -21.05
N CYS A 410 13.45 7.97 -21.39
CA CYS A 410 13.21 9.22 -20.63
C CYS A 410 11.72 9.61 -20.67
N SER A 411 11.37 10.59 -19.84
CA SER A 411 10.02 11.04 -19.52
C SER A 411 9.92 12.57 -19.47
N ASP A 412 8.75 13.13 -19.15
CA ASP A 412 8.41 14.56 -19.26
C ASP A 412 9.39 15.53 -18.56
N HIS A 413 10.11 15.08 -17.53
CA HIS A 413 11.16 15.88 -16.86
C HIS A 413 12.24 16.39 -17.84
N GLN A 414 12.53 15.66 -18.93
CA GLN A 414 13.46 16.06 -19.99
C GLN A 414 13.04 17.37 -20.68
N SER A 415 11.74 17.59 -20.85
CA SER A 415 11.18 18.82 -21.44
C SER A 415 11.51 20.05 -20.60
N PHE A 416 11.44 19.92 -19.27
CA PHE A 416 11.77 21.00 -18.33
C PHE A 416 13.27 21.28 -18.26
N ILE A 417 14.11 20.24 -18.27
CA ILE A 417 15.58 20.38 -18.32
C ILE A 417 16.02 21.07 -19.62
N THR A 418 15.44 20.69 -20.76
CA THR A 418 15.70 21.33 -22.07
C THR A 418 15.41 22.83 -22.05
N GLN A 419 14.38 23.25 -21.31
CA GLN A 419 14.02 24.65 -21.11
C GLN A 419 14.76 25.32 -19.93
N GLY A 420 15.74 24.67 -19.30
CA GLY A 420 16.58 25.25 -18.25
C GLY A 420 15.90 25.38 -16.88
N PHE A 421 14.90 24.55 -16.60
CA PHE A 421 14.28 24.43 -15.28
C PHE A 421 14.86 23.22 -14.52
N PRO A 422 15.07 23.31 -13.19
CA PRO A 422 15.42 22.14 -12.39
C PRO A 422 14.32 21.08 -12.47
N ALA A 423 14.69 19.85 -12.85
CA ALA A 423 13.76 18.72 -12.86
C ALA A 423 14.45 17.37 -12.59
N THR A 424 13.66 16.39 -12.14
CA THR A 424 14.07 15.00 -11.94
C THR A 424 12.88 14.04 -12.08
N GLN A 425 13.15 12.74 -12.17
CA GLN A 425 12.16 11.67 -12.22
C GLN A 425 12.23 10.82 -10.94
N VAL A 426 11.09 10.22 -10.56
CA VAL A 426 11.03 9.03 -9.71
C VAL A 426 10.47 7.86 -10.52
N PHE A 427 11.13 6.72 -10.41
CA PHE A 427 10.81 5.47 -11.10
C PHE A 427 10.77 4.31 -10.08
N GLU A 428 10.09 3.23 -10.41
CA GLU A 428 9.81 2.08 -9.53
C GLU A 428 11.03 1.23 -9.12
N ARG A 429 12.10 1.22 -9.92
CA ARG A 429 13.24 0.30 -9.78
C ARG A 429 14.59 0.99 -9.98
N ALA A 430 15.58 0.64 -9.15
CA ALA A 430 16.97 1.07 -9.32
C ALA A 430 17.71 0.20 -10.34
N GLY A 431 17.28 0.26 -11.60
CA GLY A 431 17.79 -0.55 -12.70
C GLY A 431 16.97 -0.39 -13.98
N PRO A 432 17.05 -1.35 -14.92
CA PRO A 432 16.23 -1.35 -16.14
C PRO A 432 14.76 -1.69 -15.86
N ILE A 433 13.88 -1.41 -16.82
CA ILE A 433 12.44 -1.73 -16.79
C ILE A 433 12.26 -3.24 -16.58
N ALA A 434 11.56 -3.63 -15.52
CA ALA A 434 11.31 -5.02 -15.16
C ALA A 434 9.83 -5.43 -15.24
N ASP A 435 8.94 -4.50 -15.58
CA ASP A 435 7.49 -4.74 -15.64
C ASP A 435 7.10 -5.65 -16.82
N PRO A 436 6.53 -6.85 -16.58
CA PRO A 436 6.05 -7.75 -17.63
C PRO A 436 4.78 -7.23 -18.33
N MET A 437 4.20 -6.10 -17.91
CA MET A 437 3.05 -5.43 -18.54
C MET A 437 3.38 -4.08 -19.20
N TYR A 438 4.61 -3.58 -19.10
CA TYR A 438 5.08 -2.39 -19.85
C TYR A 438 4.68 -2.45 -21.34
N HIS A 439 3.97 -1.42 -21.82
CA HIS A 439 3.32 -1.32 -23.14
C HIS A 439 2.58 -2.57 -23.63
N ASN A 440 1.92 -3.32 -22.73
CA ASN A 440 1.15 -4.53 -23.06
C ASN A 440 -0.37 -4.24 -23.11
N SER A 441 -1.09 -4.96 -23.97
CA SER A 441 -2.54 -4.82 -24.16
C SER A 441 -3.37 -5.96 -23.54
N ALA A 442 -2.70 -6.93 -22.91
CA ALA A 442 -3.29 -8.19 -22.46
C ALA A 442 -4.52 -8.00 -21.55
N LYS A 443 -5.50 -8.92 -21.64
CA LYS A 443 -6.72 -8.88 -20.81
C LYS A 443 -6.52 -9.36 -19.37
N GLU A 444 -5.36 -9.92 -19.06
CA GLU A 444 -4.92 -10.16 -17.68
C GLU A 444 -4.78 -8.78 -17.02
N SER A 445 -5.36 -8.59 -15.83
CA SER A 445 -5.49 -7.25 -15.24
C SER A 445 -4.12 -6.61 -15.01
N ASP A 446 -3.96 -5.38 -15.47
CA ASP A 446 -2.75 -4.57 -15.22
C ASP A 446 -2.44 -4.53 -13.72
N MET A 447 -3.48 -4.57 -12.87
CA MET A 447 -3.39 -4.72 -11.42
C MET A 447 -2.47 -5.86 -10.93
N MET A 448 -2.26 -6.93 -11.70
CA MET A 448 -1.32 -8.02 -11.31
C MET A 448 0.16 -7.64 -11.39
N SER A 449 0.50 -6.55 -12.09
CA SER A 449 1.83 -5.93 -12.06
C SER A 449 1.98 -4.89 -10.93
N ILE A 450 0.87 -4.38 -10.41
CA ILE A 450 0.85 -3.20 -9.55
C ILE A 450 1.01 -3.57 -8.07
N ASN A 451 2.20 -3.31 -7.54
CA ASN A 451 2.52 -3.32 -6.12
C ASN A 451 1.99 -2.05 -5.43
N PHE A 452 0.73 -2.09 -5.00
CA PHE A 452 0.06 -1.01 -4.28
C PHE A 452 0.76 -0.58 -2.96
N MET A 453 1.70 -1.36 -2.42
CA MET A 453 2.49 -0.97 -1.24
C MET A 453 3.60 0.04 -1.55
N GLN A 454 3.91 0.28 -2.83
CA GLN A 454 4.95 1.23 -3.27
C GLN A 454 4.37 2.63 -3.53
N LEU A 455 3.15 2.72 -4.08
CA LEU A 455 2.50 3.96 -4.49
C LEU A 455 2.37 5.03 -3.36
N PRO A 456 1.97 4.68 -2.12
CA PRO A 456 1.96 5.66 -1.01
C PRO A 456 3.34 6.28 -0.72
N ARG A 457 4.43 5.58 -1.04
CA ARG A 457 5.81 5.96 -0.72
C ARG A 457 6.42 6.84 -1.81
N PHE A 458 5.99 6.73 -3.07
CA PHE A 458 6.36 7.67 -4.13
C PHE A 458 5.65 9.02 -4.05
N SER A 459 4.52 9.09 -3.35
CA SER A 459 3.91 10.38 -2.97
C SER A 459 4.64 11.11 -1.83
N THR A 460 5.59 10.45 -1.15
CA THR A 460 6.39 11.04 -0.05
C THR A 460 7.23 12.25 -0.51
N PRO A 461 8.02 12.21 -1.60
CA PRO A 461 8.87 13.34 -1.98
C PRO A 461 8.06 14.55 -2.46
N GLY A 462 6.96 14.30 -3.19
CA GLY A 462 6.03 15.35 -3.62
C GLY A 462 5.36 16.06 -2.44
N ILE A 463 4.96 15.32 -1.41
CA ILE A 463 4.40 15.92 -0.17
C ILE A 463 5.48 16.66 0.64
N LEU A 464 6.75 16.26 0.57
CA LEU A 464 7.78 16.85 1.42
C LEU A 464 8.23 18.24 1.01
N MET A 465 8.52 18.44 -0.28
CA MET A 465 8.97 19.74 -0.77
C MET A 465 7.88 20.82 -0.61
N VAL A 466 6.63 20.37 -0.52
CA VAL A 466 5.41 21.16 -0.37
C VAL A 466 5.17 21.66 1.07
N ILE A 467 5.85 21.13 2.09
CA ILE A 467 5.59 21.45 3.53
C ILE A 467 6.85 21.96 4.26
N ARG A 468 7.68 22.79 3.59
CA ARG A 468 8.67 23.61 4.30
C ARG A 468 8.54 25.11 4.07
N GLU A 469 7.92 25.51 2.97
CA GLU A 469 7.38 26.85 2.76
C GLU A 469 6.03 26.98 3.51
N THR A 470 6.06 26.81 4.85
CA THR A 470 4.91 27.07 5.74
C THR A 470 5.32 27.73 7.06
N GLY A 471 5.31 29.06 7.07
CA GLY A 471 5.26 29.82 8.31
C GLY A 471 3.93 29.63 9.05
N ALA A 472 4.02 29.28 10.34
CA ALA A 472 3.00 29.35 11.38
C ALA A 472 1.71 28.49 11.25
N MET A 473 1.76 27.28 11.81
CA MET A 473 0.62 26.81 12.61
C MET A 473 0.61 27.59 13.94
N ARG A 474 -0.27 28.59 14.07
CA ARG A 474 -0.66 29.13 15.39
C ARG A 474 -2.00 28.50 15.80
N PRO A 475 -2.16 28.01 17.04
CA PRO A 475 -3.49 27.69 17.56
C PRO A 475 -4.34 28.96 17.65
N PRO A 476 -5.67 28.89 17.50
CA PRO A 476 -6.54 30.04 17.64
C PRO A 476 -6.54 30.55 19.08
N SER A 477 -5.86 31.67 19.32
CA SER A 477 -5.92 32.39 20.59
C SER A 477 -7.30 33.00 20.79
N SER A 478 -7.74 33.02 22.06
CA SER A 478 -8.99 33.62 22.51
C SER A 478 -9.23 35.05 21.98
N LEU A 479 -10.42 35.28 21.41
CA LEU A 479 -11.01 36.61 21.29
C LEU A 479 -12.35 36.63 21.99
N SER A 480 -12.44 37.45 23.03
CA SER A 480 -13.62 37.66 23.84
C SER A 480 -14.61 38.63 23.20
N ASN A 481 -15.89 38.39 23.48
CA ASN A 481 -16.99 39.37 23.51
C ASN A 481 -17.20 40.28 22.28
N GLY A 482 -18.22 39.93 21.48
CA GLY A 482 -18.75 40.78 20.41
C GLY A 482 -20.20 40.46 20.06
N ALA A 483 -21.13 40.58 21.01
CA ALA A 483 -22.53 40.24 20.78
C ALA A 483 -23.21 41.22 19.80
N ARG A 484 -23.83 40.72 18.72
CA ARG A 484 -25.01 41.35 18.10
C ARG A 484 -25.86 40.36 17.27
N ARG A 485 -27.09 40.19 17.74
CA ARG A 485 -28.26 39.62 17.05
C ARG A 485 -28.58 40.41 15.77
N LEU A 486 -28.95 39.72 14.68
CA LEU A 486 -29.98 40.18 13.74
C LEU A 486 -30.56 39.01 12.92
N GLU A 487 -31.76 39.24 12.38
CA GLU A 487 -32.78 38.21 12.14
C GLU A 487 -32.88 37.70 10.69
N ARG A 488 -33.57 36.57 10.57
CA ARG A 488 -34.28 36.00 9.40
C ARG A 488 -34.44 36.89 8.16
N THR A 489 -34.38 36.25 6.99
CA THR A 489 -35.61 36.09 6.17
C THR A 489 -35.53 34.89 5.22
N THR A 490 -36.67 34.25 5.03
CA THR A 490 -36.94 33.12 4.12
C THR A 490 -37.69 33.63 2.90
N GLU A 491 -37.49 33.04 1.72
CA GLU A 491 -38.60 32.90 0.78
C GLU A 491 -38.45 31.70 -0.17
N LEU A 492 -39.60 31.10 -0.52
CA LEU A 492 -39.76 29.92 -1.36
C LEU A 492 -40.33 30.32 -2.72
N GLY A 493 -39.91 29.63 -3.79
CA GLY A 493 -40.53 29.72 -5.12
C GLY A 493 -40.72 28.32 -5.71
N THR A 494 -41.97 27.91 -5.88
CA THR A 494 -42.36 26.59 -6.41
C THR A 494 -42.95 26.71 -7.83
N GLY A 495 -42.91 25.61 -8.61
CA GLY A 495 -43.88 25.42 -9.70
C GLY A 495 -43.44 24.58 -10.91
N GLY A 496 -44.20 23.50 -11.19
CA GLY A 496 -44.52 23.09 -12.57
C GLY A 496 -44.02 21.73 -13.07
N CYS A 497 -44.83 20.68 -12.92
CA CYS A 497 -44.64 19.39 -13.61
C CYS A 497 -45.35 19.34 -14.98
N VAL A 498 -44.87 18.50 -15.91
CA VAL A 498 -45.70 17.78 -16.90
C VAL A 498 -45.15 16.36 -17.13
N GLN A 499 -46.01 15.34 -17.08
CA GLN A 499 -45.76 13.98 -17.59
C GLN A 499 -46.53 13.76 -18.91
N ILE A 500 -46.15 12.75 -19.72
CA ILE A 500 -47.02 11.61 -20.09
C ILE A 500 -46.23 10.55 -20.91
N PRO A 501 -46.56 9.24 -20.84
CA PRO A 501 -45.70 8.12 -21.31
C PRO A 501 -46.34 7.29 -22.46
N VAL A 502 -45.73 6.15 -22.85
CA VAL A 502 -46.36 4.85 -23.27
C VAL A 502 -45.26 3.78 -23.52
N VAL A 503 -45.16 2.68 -22.73
CA VAL A 503 -45.55 1.25 -22.98
C VAL A 503 -45.16 0.68 -24.38
N THR A 504 -44.66 -0.57 -24.61
CA THR A 504 -44.77 -1.86 -23.88
C THR A 504 -43.46 -2.74 -23.98
N SER A 505 -43.55 -4.07 -23.78
CA SER A 505 -42.70 -4.80 -22.81
C SER A 505 -42.64 -6.33 -23.07
N LEU A 506 -41.56 -7.03 -22.69
CA LEU A 506 -41.49 -8.52 -22.71
C LEU A 506 -40.57 -9.14 -21.61
N LEU A 507 -41.18 -9.24 -20.42
CA LEU A 507 -41.03 -10.17 -19.28
C LEU A 507 -40.56 -11.62 -19.66
N ILE A 508 -40.03 -12.53 -18.82
CA ILE A 508 -39.86 -12.79 -17.35
C ILE A 508 -38.69 -13.83 -17.23
N ALA A 509 -37.88 -14.00 -16.17
CA ALA A 509 -38.22 -14.09 -14.74
C ALA A 509 -37.09 -13.63 -13.79
N GLN A 510 -37.44 -12.76 -12.84
CA GLN A 510 -36.88 -12.76 -11.49
C GLN A 510 -37.96 -13.29 -10.54
N VAL A 511 -37.54 -13.86 -9.40
CA VAL A 511 -38.40 -14.00 -8.22
C VAL A 511 -37.98 -12.90 -7.25
N GLU A 512 -38.84 -11.91 -7.06
CA GLU A 512 -38.64 -10.83 -6.09
C GLU A 512 -39.00 -11.28 -4.67
N TYR A 513 -38.37 -10.68 -3.67
CA TYR A 513 -39.11 -10.05 -2.57
C TYR A 513 -38.58 -8.62 -2.39
N PRO A 514 -39.41 -7.65 -1.94
CA PRO A 514 -39.29 -6.26 -2.37
C PRO A 514 -38.51 -5.36 -1.39
N GLY A 515 -37.94 -4.29 -1.94
CA GLY A 515 -37.02 -3.39 -1.22
C GLY A 515 -37.67 -2.23 -0.47
N LEU A 516 -36.82 -1.34 0.04
CA LEU A 516 -37.24 -0.05 0.59
C LEU A 516 -36.13 1.00 0.36
N LEU A 517 -36.38 1.94 -0.56
CA LEU A 517 -35.52 3.10 -0.81
C LEU A 517 -36.42 4.34 -0.95
N LYS A 518 -36.03 5.43 -0.28
CA LYS A 518 -36.62 6.79 -0.37
C LYS A 518 -38.02 7.02 0.23
N THR A 519 -38.08 6.94 1.56
CA THR A 519 -38.62 8.01 2.44
C THR A 519 -38.03 7.75 3.83
N MET A 520 -37.66 8.77 4.62
CA MET A 520 -37.47 8.54 6.06
C MET A 520 -38.84 8.18 6.65
N PRO A 521 -39.04 6.97 7.19
CA PRO A 521 -40.17 6.75 8.07
C PRO A 521 -39.88 7.53 9.36
N THR A 522 -40.92 8.08 9.98
CA THR A 522 -40.86 8.36 11.41
C THR A 522 -40.51 7.04 12.09
N ILE A 523 -39.31 6.93 12.67
CA ILE A 523 -38.91 5.71 13.38
C ILE A 523 -39.72 5.64 14.67
N GLN A 524 -40.95 5.13 14.56
CA GLN A 524 -41.61 4.47 15.68
C GLN A 524 -40.73 3.26 15.99
N THR A 525 -40.02 3.34 17.11
CA THR A 525 -39.29 2.22 17.69
C THR A 525 -40.26 1.06 17.86
N ALA A 526 -40.15 0.04 16.99
CA ALA A 526 -40.77 -1.25 17.24
C ALA A 526 -40.20 -1.77 18.56
N ALA A 527 -41.04 -1.85 19.59
CA ALA A 527 -40.58 -2.07 20.95
C ALA A 527 -39.86 -3.43 21.08
N GLY A 528 -38.53 -3.39 21.29
CA GLY A 528 -37.74 -4.54 21.72
C GLY A 528 -36.61 -5.02 20.79
N LEU A 529 -36.46 -4.49 19.57
CA LEU A 529 -35.35 -4.86 18.68
C LEU A 529 -34.35 -3.70 18.53
N GLY A 530 -33.08 -3.95 18.88
CA GLY A 530 -32.01 -2.96 18.79
C GLY A 530 -31.54 -2.71 17.35
N LEU A 531 -30.83 -1.60 17.13
CA LEU A 531 -30.17 -1.30 15.86
C LEU A 531 -28.66 -1.47 16.02
N LEU A 532 -28.00 -1.91 14.96
CA LEU A 532 -26.54 -1.92 14.83
C LEU A 532 -26.13 -0.89 13.76
N LEU A 533 -24.99 -0.24 13.96
CA LEU A 533 -24.31 0.57 12.96
C LEU A 533 -22.98 -0.08 12.63
N LEU A 534 -22.77 -0.40 11.35
CA LEU A 534 -21.46 -0.73 10.80
C LEU A 534 -20.93 0.52 10.07
N ALA A 535 -19.73 0.97 10.42
CA ALA A 535 -19.12 2.17 9.84
C ALA A 535 -17.60 1.97 9.63
N PRO A 536 -16.96 2.67 8.69
CA PRO A 536 -15.50 2.59 8.53
C PRO A 536 -14.77 3.11 9.78
N LEU A 537 -13.55 2.61 10.01
CA LEU A 537 -12.69 3.04 11.12
C LEU A 537 -12.33 4.53 10.99
N ASN A 538 -13.06 5.39 11.68
CA ASN A 538 -12.76 6.81 11.84
C ASN A 538 -12.86 7.17 13.33
N SER A 539 -11.71 7.11 14.02
CA SER A 539 -11.60 7.35 15.46
C SER A 539 -12.12 8.72 15.88
N THR A 540 -11.87 9.77 15.08
CA THR A 540 -12.22 11.14 15.43
C THR A 540 -13.74 11.32 15.66
N LEU A 541 -14.56 10.77 14.76
CA LEU A 541 -16.00 11.00 14.75
C LEU A 541 -16.78 10.28 15.87
N PHE A 542 -16.34 9.10 16.34
CA PHE A 542 -17.05 8.40 17.43
C PHE A 542 -16.47 8.75 18.80
N LEU A 543 -15.21 9.18 18.89
CA LEU A 543 -14.63 9.69 20.14
C LEU A 543 -15.24 11.03 20.54
N GLU A 544 -15.60 11.88 19.58
CA GLU A 544 -16.34 13.13 19.81
C GLU A 544 -17.81 12.89 20.20
N SER A 545 -18.32 11.66 20.07
CA SER A 545 -19.70 11.29 20.40
C SER A 545 -19.75 10.42 21.66
N PRO A 546 -20.23 10.95 22.81
CA PRO A 546 -20.44 10.17 24.03
C PRO A 546 -21.36 8.96 23.82
N CYS A 547 -22.27 9.01 22.85
CA CYS A 547 -23.16 7.90 22.57
C CYS A 547 -22.43 6.79 21.78
N LEU A 548 -21.75 7.13 20.69
CA LEU A 548 -21.08 6.11 19.86
C LEU A 548 -19.87 5.48 20.57
N SER A 549 -19.10 6.26 21.34
CA SER A 549 -18.03 5.73 22.18
C SER A 549 -18.54 4.74 23.24
N GLN A 550 -19.73 4.97 23.81
CA GLN A 550 -20.39 4.03 24.75
C GLN A 550 -21.08 2.85 24.05
N SER A 551 -21.48 3.00 22.79
CA SER A 551 -22.14 1.99 21.97
C SER A 551 -21.19 1.05 21.22
N PHE A 552 -19.87 1.19 21.36
CA PHE A 552 -18.88 0.44 20.61
C PHE A 552 -18.85 -1.06 20.95
N LEU A 553 -18.90 -1.92 19.92
CA LEU A 553 -18.84 -3.38 20.03
C LEU A 553 -17.47 -3.96 19.62
N GLY A 554 -16.78 -3.36 18.65
CA GLY A 554 -15.48 -3.86 18.20
C GLY A 554 -15.02 -3.29 16.85
N HIS A 555 -13.76 -3.56 16.53
CA HIS A 555 -13.18 -3.37 15.19
C HIS A 555 -13.06 -4.75 14.51
N TYR A 556 -13.42 -4.80 13.23
CA TYR A 556 -13.52 -6.01 12.42
C TYR A 556 -12.97 -5.75 11.01
N ARG A 557 -12.31 -6.73 10.40
CA ARG A 557 -11.70 -6.60 9.08
C ARG A 557 -12.75 -6.77 7.98
N ASN A 558 -12.64 -5.93 6.95
CA ASN A 558 -13.45 -6.02 5.74
C ASN A 558 -12.54 -5.87 4.52
N GLY A 559 -11.91 -6.98 4.14
CA GLY A 559 -10.91 -7.05 3.07
C GLY A 559 -9.63 -6.27 3.43
N GLU A 560 -9.34 -5.21 2.66
CA GLU A 560 -8.27 -4.27 2.95
C GLU A 560 -8.69 -3.10 3.88
N THR A 561 -9.94 -3.08 4.35
CA THR A 561 -10.45 -2.03 5.25
C THR A 561 -10.77 -2.58 6.65
N THR A 562 -11.03 -1.68 7.61
CA THR A 562 -11.46 -2.04 8.96
C THR A 562 -12.75 -1.29 9.26
N SER A 563 -13.76 -2.03 9.73
CA SER A 563 -15.07 -1.51 10.11
C SER A 563 -15.24 -1.55 11.63
N SER A 564 -15.89 -0.55 12.19
CA SER A 564 -16.33 -0.48 13.58
C SER A 564 -17.81 -0.81 13.67
N LEU A 565 -18.18 -1.70 14.58
CA LEU A 565 -19.57 -2.05 14.86
C LEU A 565 -20.03 -1.35 16.16
N PHE A 566 -21.24 -0.81 16.15
CA PHE A 566 -21.86 -0.13 17.29
C PHE A 566 -23.28 -0.63 17.51
N ARG A 567 -23.76 -0.63 18.76
CA ARG A 567 -25.13 -0.95 19.16
C ARG A 567 -25.90 0.31 19.57
N LEU A 568 -26.91 0.66 18.80
CA LEU A 568 -27.69 1.90 18.98
C LEU A 568 -28.99 1.58 19.74
N ASP A 569 -28.89 1.53 21.07
CA ASP A 569 -30.03 1.20 21.95
C ASP A 569 -30.92 2.41 22.32
N THR A 570 -30.53 3.65 21.98
CA THR A 570 -31.33 4.87 22.27
C THR A 570 -31.68 5.66 21.01
N PRO A 571 -32.87 6.32 20.94
CA PRO A 571 -33.25 7.17 19.82
C PRO A 571 -32.24 8.30 19.54
N ASP A 572 -31.67 8.89 20.59
CA ASP A 572 -30.64 9.93 20.48
C ASP A 572 -29.37 9.39 19.78
N CYS A 573 -28.93 8.17 20.11
CA CYS A 573 -27.83 7.51 19.41
C CYS A 573 -28.13 7.30 17.93
N VAL A 574 -29.35 6.84 17.61
CA VAL A 574 -29.80 6.64 16.22
C VAL A 574 -29.79 7.96 15.45
N GLN A 575 -30.19 9.07 16.08
CA GLN A 575 -30.13 10.40 15.46
C GLN A 575 -28.69 10.89 15.25
N VAL A 576 -27.79 10.69 16.22
CA VAL A 576 -26.36 11.05 16.10
C VAL A 576 -25.66 10.22 15.02
N ALA A 577 -25.90 8.91 14.98
CA ALA A 577 -25.42 8.02 13.91
C ALA A 577 -25.95 8.46 12.53
N SER A 578 -27.25 8.75 12.43
CA SER A 578 -27.88 9.14 11.17
C SER A 578 -27.41 10.47 10.62
N SER A 579 -27.03 11.41 11.49
CA SER A 579 -26.54 12.74 11.10
C SER A 579 -25.02 12.79 10.84
N SER A 580 -24.25 11.95 11.53
CA SER A 580 -22.77 12.03 11.51
C SER A 580 -22.11 10.95 10.64
N TYR A 581 -22.75 9.79 10.45
CA TYR A 581 -22.15 8.62 9.80
C TYR A 581 -22.87 8.15 8.53
N LEU A 582 -24.21 8.20 8.46
CA LEU A 582 -24.94 7.76 7.24
C LEU A 582 -24.74 8.68 6.02
N SER A 583 -24.02 9.79 6.17
CA SER A 583 -23.52 10.64 5.08
C SER A 583 -22.13 10.25 4.59
N GLN A 584 -21.47 9.27 5.23
CA GLN A 584 -20.13 8.78 4.92
C GLN A 584 -20.22 7.34 4.44
N GLU A 585 -20.20 7.16 3.12
CA GLU A 585 -20.08 5.84 2.50
C GLU A 585 -18.74 5.19 2.88
N PRO A 586 -18.68 3.89 3.26
CA PRO A 586 -19.79 2.93 3.36
C PRO A 586 -20.22 2.70 4.82
N SER A 587 -21.24 3.41 5.30
CA SER A 587 -21.85 3.18 6.62
C SER A 587 -23.27 2.62 6.50
N MET A 588 -23.63 1.62 7.32
CA MET A 588 -24.88 0.88 7.20
C MET A 588 -25.55 0.65 8.57
N LEU A 589 -26.89 0.79 8.62
CA LEU A 589 -27.70 0.33 9.74
C LEU A 589 -28.21 -1.09 9.50
N LEU A 590 -28.12 -1.95 10.51
CA LEU A 590 -28.62 -3.32 10.52
C LEU A 590 -29.58 -3.51 11.69
N THR A 591 -30.56 -4.42 11.57
CA THR A 591 -31.41 -4.82 12.69
C THR A 591 -30.68 -5.85 13.56
N ALA A 592 -30.62 -5.63 14.88
CA ALA A 592 -30.08 -6.62 15.79
C ALA A 592 -31.01 -7.86 15.86
N PRO A 593 -30.46 -9.09 15.96
CA PRO A 593 -31.27 -10.30 16.11
C PRO A 593 -31.94 -10.37 17.49
N SER A 594 -32.82 -11.37 17.69
CA SER A 594 -33.34 -11.70 19.01
C SER A 594 -32.22 -12.08 19.99
N SER A 595 -32.46 -11.87 21.29
CA SER A 595 -31.46 -12.03 22.37
C SER A 595 -30.91 -13.45 22.54
N GLU A 596 -31.48 -14.45 21.87
CA GLU A 596 -31.06 -15.86 21.91
C GLU A 596 -29.96 -16.20 20.89
N LYS A 597 -29.56 -15.24 20.04
CA LYS A 597 -28.52 -15.44 19.01
C LYS A 597 -27.29 -14.57 19.27
N ARG A 598 -26.12 -15.17 19.08
CA ARG A 598 -24.81 -14.50 19.12
C ARG A 598 -24.45 -13.99 17.73
N LEU A 599 -24.02 -12.74 17.68
CA LEU A 599 -23.41 -12.14 16.50
C LEU A 599 -21.97 -12.64 16.36
N VAL A 600 -21.62 -13.11 15.16
CA VAL A 600 -20.26 -13.55 14.81
C VAL A 600 -19.88 -12.88 13.50
N TRP A 601 -18.72 -12.21 13.51
CA TRP A 601 -18.09 -11.69 12.31
C TRP A 601 -17.10 -12.73 11.79
N ILE A 602 -17.18 -13.08 10.51
CA ILE A 602 -16.30 -14.04 9.85
C ILE A 602 -15.60 -13.31 8.71
N GLU A 603 -14.28 -13.44 8.62
CA GLU A 603 -13.44 -12.68 7.70
C GLU A 603 -12.30 -13.52 7.12
N HIS A 604 -11.90 -13.21 5.88
CA HIS A 604 -10.69 -13.75 5.27
C HIS A 604 -9.48 -12.90 5.64
N GLU A 605 -8.41 -13.56 6.09
CA GLU A 605 -7.19 -12.92 6.55
C GLU A 605 -6.32 -12.30 5.44
N SER A 606 -5.33 -11.49 5.84
CA SER A 606 -4.25 -11.09 4.93
C SER A 606 -3.33 -12.27 4.69
N VAL A 607 -3.46 -12.92 3.53
CA VAL A 607 -2.62 -14.07 3.16
C VAL A 607 -1.71 -13.69 2.00
N ASP A 608 -0.48 -14.20 2.03
CA ASP A 608 0.44 -14.12 0.90
C ASP A 608 -0.14 -14.82 -0.35
N LEU A 609 -0.07 -14.15 -1.50
CA LEU A 609 -0.64 -14.66 -2.76
C LEU A 609 -0.01 -15.98 -3.21
N SER A 610 1.21 -16.31 -2.76
CA SER A 610 1.85 -17.60 -3.03
C SER A 610 1.06 -18.79 -2.48
N LEU A 611 0.45 -18.64 -1.30
CA LEU A 611 -0.39 -19.67 -0.69
C LEU A 611 -1.66 -19.91 -1.51
N LEU A 612 -2.25 -18.83 -2.03
CA LEU A 612 -3.46 -18.86 -2.86
C LEU A 612 -3.25 -19.45 -4.26
N ARG A 613 -2.02 -19.48 -4.79
CA ARG A 613 -1.70 -20.11 -6.08
C ARG A 613 -1.60 -21.64 -6.02
N SER A 614 -1.38 -22.21 -4.84
CA SER A 614 -1.19 -23.66 -4.63
C SER A 614 -2.51 -24.46 -4.57
N THR A 615 -3.63 -23.77 -4.34
CA THR A 615 -4.99 -24.30 -4.33
C THR A 615 -5.79 -23.60 -5.43
N HIS A 616 -6.54 -24.35 -6.25
CA HIS A 616 -7.39 -23.76 -7.29
C HIS A 616 -8.52 -22.91 -6.68
N GLN A 617 -8.24 -21.63 -6.46
CA GLN A 617 -9.03 -20.70 -5.64
C GLN A 617 -9.14 -21.18 -4.18
N GLY A 618 -8.77 -20.33 -3.23
CA GLY A 618 -9.15 -20.56 -1.83
C GLY A 618 -10.68 -20.60 -1.73
N PRO A 619 -11.25 -21.37 -0.76
CA PRO A 619 -12.70 -21.52 -0.66
C PRO A 619 -13.36 -20.15 -0.61
N LEU A 620 -14.29 -19.93 -1.54
CA LEU A 620 -15.01 -18.68 -1.69
C LEU A 620 -15.90 -18.49 -0.46
N LEU A 621 -16.38 -17.26 -0.24
CA LEU A 621 -17.32 -17.00 0.85
C LEU A 621 -18.58 -17.91 0.76
N ASP A 622 -18.97 -18.32 -0.45
CA ASP A 622 -20.07 -19.28 -0.64
C ASP A 622 -19.74 -20.70 -0.15
N ASP A 623 -18.47 -21.13 -0.15
CA ASP A 623 -18.05 -22.40 0.48
C ASP A 623 -18.11 -22.30 2.01
N VAL A 624 -17.77 -21.13 2.57
CA VAL A 624 -17.91 -20.85 4.00
C VAL A 624 -19.38 -20.85 4.41
N LEU A 625 -20.25 -20.16 3.67
CA LEU A 625 -21.71 -20.18 3.89
C LEU A 625 -22.30 -21.59 3.67
N GLY A 626 -21.72 -22.38 2.77
CA GLY A 626 -22.01 -23.80 2.58
C GLY A 626 -21.65 -24.62 3.83
N ALA A 627 -20.47 -24.39 4.42
CA ALA A 627 -20.03 -25.04 5.65
C ALA A 627 -20.89 -24.66 6.88
N LEU A 628 -21.41 -23.41 6.94
CA LEU A 628 -22.42 -23.01 7.93
C LEU A 628 -23.76 -23.76 7.75
N SER A 629 -24.04 -24.24 6.54
CA SER A 629 -25.30 -24.93 6.18
C SER A 629 -25.19 -26.46 6.21
N ALA A 630 -23.97 -27.01 6.20
CA ALA A 630 -23.70 -28.44 6.13
C ALA A 630 -23.71 -29.11 7.51
N ARG A 631 -24.30 -30.31 7.58
CA ARG A 631 -24.20 -31.17 8.78
C ARG A 631 -23.00 -32.12 8.69
N ASN A 632 -22.43 -32.45 9.85
CA ASN A 632 -21.34 -33.42 9.98
C ASN A 632 -21.79 -34.83 9.52
N PRO A 633 -21.09 -35.51 8.58
CA PRO A 633 -21.51 -36.82 8.09
C PRO A 633 -21.30 -38.00 9.05
N ASP A 634 -20.40 -37.89 10.03
CA ASP A 634 -20.00 -38.99 10.93
C ASP A 634 -20.48 -38.80 12.38
N GLU A 635 -21.75 -39.15 12.64
CA GLU A 635 -22.30 -39.24 14.01
C GLU A 635 -21.77 -40.46 14.80
N THR A 636 -20.48 -40.47 15.18
CA THR A 636 -19.96 -41.48 16.14
C THR A 636 -19.00 -40.96 17.24
N GLN A 637 -18.96 -39.67 17.55
CA GLN A 637 -18.36 -39.18 18.81
C GLN A 637 -19.26 -38.17 19.56
N GLN A 638 -19.86 -38.68 20.64
CA GLN A 638 -20.53 -38.01 21.77
C GLN A 638 -21.14 -36.59 21.57
N THR A 639 -22.38 -36.60 21.09
CA THR A 639 -23.52 -35.79 21.57
C THR A 639 -23.34 -34.28 21.83
N LEU A 640 -23.92 -33.48 20.92
CA LEU A 640 -25.07 -32.66 21.28
C LEU A 640 -26.12 -32.82 20.17
N SER A 641 -27.33 -33.26 20.54
CA SER A 641 -28.44 -33.44 19.60
C SER A 641 -29.55 -32.44 19.90
N THR A 642 -30.11 -31.83 18.85
CA THR A 642 -31.56 -31.66 18.69
C THR A 642 -31.91 -31.27 17.26
N SER A 643 -33.20 -31.23 16.98
CA SER A 643 -33.85 -31.00 15.68
C SER A 643 -33.33 -29.81 14.87
N GLU A 644 -33.63 -29.85 13.57
CA GLU A 644 -33.66 -28.73 12.61
C GLU A 644 -33.50 -27.33 13.23
N SER A 645 -32.41 -26.64 12.90
CA SER A 645 -32.24 -25.22 13.27
C SER A 645 -32.56 -24.30 12.08
N PRO A 646 -33.79 -23.78 11.96
CA PRO A 646 -34.05 -22.51 11.28
C PRO A 646 -33.44 -21.37 12.12
N GLY A 647 -32.09 -21.34 12.18
CA GLY A 647 -31.34 -20.67 13.24
C GLY A 647 -30.40 -19.57 12.77
N SER A 648 -29.64 -19.77 11.69
CA SER A 648 -28.67 -18.79 11.21
C SER A 648 -29.31 -17.65 10.41
N LEU A 649 -28.83 -16.42 10.60
CA LEU A 649 -29.26 -15.24 9.83
C LEU A 649 -28.04 -14.43 9.40
N VAL A 650 -27.85 -14.27 8.09
CA VAL A 650 -26.85 -13.34 7.53
C VAL A 650 -27.38 -11.92 7.65
N LEU A 651 -26.62 -11.04 8.29
CA LEU A 651 -26.97 -9.63 8.50
C LEU A 651 -26.19 -8.69 7.57
N TYR A 652 -24.95 -9.04 7.22
CA TYR A 652 -24.09 -8.27 6.32
C TYR A 652 -23.13 -9.21 5.58
N ARG A 653 -22.78 -8.89 4.33
CA ARG A 653 -21.89 -9.69 3.46
C ARG A 653 -21.10 -8.77 2.52
N THR A 654 -19.81 -9.08 2.34
CA THR A 654 -18.97 -8.62 1.21
C THR A 654 -18.42 -9.84 0.46
N ASP A 655 -17.36 -9.70 -0.33
CA ASP A 655 -16.65 -10.84 -0.93
C ASP A 655 -15.70 -11.53 0.07
N THR A 656 -15.28 -10.82 1.12
CA THR A 656 -14.22 -11.24 2.06
C THR A 656 -14.68 -11.37 3.51
N SER A 657 -15.87 -10.85 3.86
CA SER A 657 -16.38 -10.85 5.24
C SER A 657 -17.90 -11.03 5.31
N VAL A 658 -18.40 -11.57 6.42
CA VAL A 658 -19.83 -11.75 6.70
C VAL A 658 -20.13 -11.57 8.19
N LEU A 659 -21.22 -10.87 8.52
CA LEU A 659 -21.79 -10.84 9.87
C LEU A 659 -22.99 -11.79 9.91
N VAL A 660 -22.94 -12.78 10.80
CA VAL A 660 -23.99 -13.77 10.99
C VAL A 660 -24.51 -13.75 12.43
N ALA A 661 -25.78 -14.09 12.62
CA ALA A 661 -26.36 -14.39 13.93
C ALA A 661 -26.58 -15.91 14.04
N LEU A 662 -25.94 -16.54 15.01
CA LEU A 662 -25.94 -17.99 15.25
C LEU A 662 -26.46 -18.32 16.66
N PRO A 663 -26.96 -19.54 16.92
CA PRO A 663 -27.16 -20.03 18.29
C PRO A 663 -25.85 -19.97 19.11
N GLU A 664 -25.94 -19.76 20.42
CA GLU A 664 -24.75 -19.56 21.26
C GLU A 664 -23.75 -20.73 21.22
N GLU A 665 -24.23 -21.98 21.29
CA GLU A 665 -23.37 -23.18 21.22
C GLU A 665 -22.64 -23.32 19.87
N GLU A 666 -23.29 -22.87 18.79
CA GLU A 666 -22.70 -22.88 17.46
C GLU A 666 -21.64 -21.79 17.32
N ALA A 667 -21.89 -20.58 17.86
CA ALA A 667 -20.95 -19.46 17.81
C ALA A 667 -19.58 -19.79 18.44
N PHE A 668 -19.53 -20.57 19.53
CA PHE A 668 -18.27 -20.96 20.20
C PHE A 668 -17.51 -22.13 19.54
N THR A 669 -18.06 -22.70 18.47
CA THR A 669 -17.43 -23.84 17.75
C THR A 669 -17.39 -23.60 16.23
N ILE A 670 -17.77 -22.42 15.77
CA ILE A 670 -17.91 -22.11 14.35
C ILE A 670 -16.55 -22.03 13.66
N ASP A 671 -15.53 -21.55 14.38
CA ASP A 671 -14.13 -21.59 14.01
C ASP A 671 -13.73 -22.99 13.55
N THR A 672 -14.05 -24.04 14.33
CA THR A 672 -13.68 -25.44 14.00
C THR A 672 -14.15 -25.91 12.62
N ARG A 673 -15.18 -25.29 12.06
CA ARG A 673 -15.76 -25.60 10.74
C ARG A 673 -15.16 -24.75 9.61
N LEU A 674 -14.59 -23.59 9.92
CA LEU A 674 -14.03 -22.68 8.94
C LEU A 674 -12.79 -23.27 8.25
N PRO A 675 -12.59 -23.01 6.95
CA PRO A 675 -11.32 -23.31 6.29
C PRO A 675 -10.15 -22.52 6.87
N ARG A 676 -8.92 -22.91 6.49
CA ARG A 676 -7.71 -22.11 6.77
C ARG A 676 -7.87 -20.70 6.19
N PHE A 677 -7.21 -19.73 6.81
CA PHE A 677 -7.25 -18.30 6.47
C PHE A 677 -8.59 -17.58 6.66
N TRP A 678 -9.63 -18.27 7.12
CA TRP A 678 -10.85 -17.63 7.62
C TRP A 678 -10.80 -17.59 9.16
N LYS A 679 -11.05 -16.42 9.75
CA LYS A 679 -11.15 -16.18 11.20
C LYS A 679 -12.61 -15.88 11.57
N SER A 680 -13.02 -16.24 12.78
CA SER A 680 -14.32 -15.86 13.35
C SER A 680 -14.14 -15.12 14.67
N THR A 681 -14.65 -13.90 14.73
CA THR A 681 -14.67 -13.07 15.95
C THR A 681 -16.09 -13.00 16.47
N ILE A 682 -16.33 -13.55 17.66
CA ILE A 682 -17.64 -13.42 18.31
C ILE A 682 -17.79 -11.98 18.80
N VAL A 683 -18.87 -11.32 18.38
CA VAL A 683 -19.16 -9.94 18.78
C VAL A 683 -19.58 -9.92 20.27
N PRO A 684 -19.09 -8.96 21.07
CA PRO A 684 -19.55 -8.75 22.44
C PRO A 684 -21.07 -8.57 22.54
N GLU A 685 -21.68 -9.15 23.57
CA GLU A 685 -23.14 -9.06 23.79
C GLU A 685 -23.59 -7.63 24.17
N SER A 686 -22.72 -6.93 24.90
CA SER A 686 -22.92 -5.57 25.39
C SER A 686 -21.79 -4.66 24.90
N PRO A 687 -22.08 -3.41 24.53
CA PRO A 687 -21.07 -2.41 24.25
C PRO A 687 -20.05 -2.23 25.37
N SER A 688 -18.84 -1.84 24.97
CA SER A 688 -17.81 -1.37 25.88
C SER A 688 -17.42 0.05 25.52
N ALA A 689 -17.29 0.91 26.52
CA ALA A 689 -16.89 2.29 26.30
C ALA A 689 -15.45 2.34 25.76
N TYR A 690 -15.29 2.62 24.46
CA TYR A 690 -13.97 2.74 23.84
C TYR A 690 -13.22 3.92 24.46
N ARG A 691 -11.97 3.69 24.88
CA ARG A 691 -11.13 4.70 25.53
C ARG A 691 -9.87 4.94 24.72
N VAL A 692 -9.57 6.22 24.46
CA VAL A 692 -8.26 6.62 23.93
C VAL A 692 -7.18 6.32 24.97
N VAL A 693 -6.02 5.85 24.52
CA VAL A 693 -4.82 5.78 25.35
C VAL A 693 -4.47 7.18 25.85
N SER A 694 -4.32 7.37 27.17
CA SER A 694 -4.13 8.70 27.74
C SER A 694 -2.76 9.29 27.40
N ASP A 695 -2.69 10.62 27.26
CA ASP A 695 -1.43 11.33 26.97
C ASP A 695 -0.34 11.06 28.03
N ASP A 696 -0.70 10.88 29.30
CA ASP A 696 0.25 10.51 30.36
C ASP A 696 0.90 9.15 30.11
N ASN A 697 0.10 8.13 29.75
CA ASN A 697 0.60 6.80 29.43
C ASN A 697 1.51 6.84 28.20
N VAL A 698 1.14 7.62 27.18
CA VAL A 698 1.97 7.80 25.98
C VAL A 698 3.28 8.52 26.32
N GLU A 699 3.24 9.55 27.18
CA GLU A 699 4.42 10.33 27.55
C GLU A 699 5.43 9.53 28.39
N ARG A 700 4.97 8.58 29.21
CA ARG A 700 5.85 7.59 29.88
C ARG A 700 6.67 6.80 28.84
N VAL A 701 6.03 6.33 27.77
CA VAL A 701 6.70 5.59 26.69
C VAL A 701 7.64 6.51 25.88
N ARG A 702 7.24 7.76 25.60
CA ARG A 702 8.11 8.75 24.91
C ARG A 702 9.39 9.04 25.69
N ARG A 703 9.32 9.10 27.03
CA ARG A 703 10.51 9.29 27.87
C ARG A 703 11.53 8.16 27.67
N VAL A 704 11.08 6.90 27.78
CA VAL A 704 11.93 5.72 27.53
C VAL A 704 12.52 5.76 26.11
N LEU A 705 11.71 6.10 25.10
CA LEU A 705 12.14 6.29 23.72
C LEU A 705 13.25 7.35 23.57
N SER A 706 13.15 8.47 24.30
CA SER A 706 14.11 9.59 24.21
C SER A 706 15.46 9.30 24.87
N GLU A 707 15.48 8.39 25.84
CA GLU A 707 16.69 7.97 26.57
C GLU A 707 17.30 6.65 26.03
N LEU A 708 16.62 6.03 25.06
CA LEU A 708 16.92 4.69 24.56
C LEU A 708 18.32 4.62 23.91
N LYS A 709 19.11 3.66 24.38
CA LYS A 709 20.45 3.35 23.86
C LYS A 709 20.80 1.88 24.11
N PHE A 710 21.82 1.38 23.39
CA PHE A 710 22.36 0.05 23.64
C PHE A 710 22.87 -0.06 25.08
N SER A 711 22.46 -1.11 25.79
CA SER A 711 22.89 -1.43 27.15
C SER A 711 23.53 -2.82 27.17
N PRO A 712 24.85 -2.93 27.45
CA PRO A 712 25.51 -4.23 27.63
C PRO A 712 24.87 -5.08 28.73
N ALA A 713 24.31 -4.46 29.77
CA ALA A 713 23.60 -5.16 30.84
C ALA A 713 22.35 -5.88 30.30
N VAL A 714 21.50 -5.18 29.54
CA VAL A 714 20.31 -5.78 28.89
C VAL A 714 20.74 -6.91 27.93
N ALA A 715 21.75 -6.66 27.09
CA ALA A 715 22.28 -7.66 26.16
C ALA A 715 22.76 -8.94 26.88
N SER A 716 23.43 -8.80 28.04
CA SER A 716 23.91 -9.92 28.86
C SER A 716 22.78 -10.76 29.50
N VAL A 717 21.56 -10.20 29.57
CA VAL A 717 20.36 -10.90 30.03
C VAL A 717 19.67 -11.57 28.85
N VAL A 718 19.24 -10.81 27.84
CA VAL A 718 18.38 -11.34 26.75
C VAL A 718 19.06 -12.40 25.89
N ASN A 719 20.39 -12.33 25.71
CA ASN A 719 21.13 -13.35 24.96
C ASN A 719 21.17 -14.73 25.65
N ASN A 720 20.63 -14.87 26.87
CA ASN A 720 20.57 -16.15 27.61
C ASN A 720 19.20 -16.85 27.52
N ILE A 721 18.27 -16.34 26.70
CA ILE A 721 17.08 -17.09 26.26
C ILE A 721 17.55 -18.40 25.62
N SER A 722 16.84 -19.51 25.86
CA SER A 722 17.36 -20.86 25.59
C SER A 722 16.57 -21.59 24.51
N ILE A 723 17.11 -21.60 23.28
CA ILE A 723 16.54 -22.32 22.13
C ILE A 723 16.16 -23.78 22.45
N PRO A 724 16.98 -24.60 23.15
CA PRO A 724 16.58 -25.97 23.51
C PRO A 724 15.36 -26.05 24.45
N HIS A 725 15.10 -25.02 25.27
CA HIS A 725 13.90 -25.00 26.10
C HIS A 725 12.67 -24.62 25.28
N ILE A 726 12.79 -23.65 24.37
CA ILE A 726 11.74 -23.30 23.40
C ILE A 726 11.32 -24.56 22.61
N GLN A 727 12.29 -25.31 22.08
CA GLN A 727 12.06 -26.55 21.32
C GLN A 727 11.37 -27.65 22.14
N ASN A 728 11.73 -27.83 23.41
CA ASN A 728 11.08 -28.82 24.26
C ASN A 728 9.66 -28.40 24.66
N ASP A 729 9.47 -27.11 24.98
CA ASP A 729 8.17 -26.58 25.39
C ASP A 729 7.15 -26.63 24.26
N ILE A 730 7.56 -26.29 23.03
CA ILE A 730 6.61 -26.26 21.93
C ILE A 730 6.10 -27.66 21.63
N ARG A 731 6.97 -28.67 21.67
CA ARG A 731 6.59 -30.08 21.52
C ARG A 731 5.64 -30.54 22.62
N PHE A 732 5.74 -29.99 23.83
CA PHE A 732 4.74 -30.25 24.87
C PHE A 732 3.38 -29.64 24.48
N LEU A 733 3.34 -28.35 24.10
CA LEU A 733 2.10 -27.66 23.76
C LEU A 733 1.39 -28.25 22.52
N THR A 734 2.13 -28.66 21.49
CA THR A 734 1.58 -29.25 20.24
C THR A 734 1.18 -30.72 20.38
N GLY A 735 1.58 -31.39 21.46
CA GLY A 735 1.40 -32.83 21.64
C GLY A 735 2.44 -33.70 20.90
N GLU A 736 3.53 -33.12 20.41
CA GLU A 736 4.67 -33.85 19.81
C GLU A 736 5.55 -34.55 20.88
N ASP A 737 5.44 -34.15 22.14
CA ASP A 737 5.88 -34.94 23.30
C ASP A 737 4.80 -35.96 23.69
N GLY A 738 5.12 -37.26 23.59
CA GLY A 738 4.24 -38.36 23.99
C GLY A 738 3.82 -38.36 25.47
N ASN A 739 4.48 -37.57 26.32
CA ASN A 739 4.12 -37.37 27.73
C ASN A 739 3.15 -36.20 27.96
N SER A 740 2.87 -35.38 26.95
CA SER A 740 2.06 -34.16 27.08
C SER A 740 0.58 -34.45 27.39
N GLY A 741 -0.02 -35.38 26.65
CA GLY A 741 -1.46 -35.63 26.69
C GLY A 741 -2.33 -34.51 26.08
N VAL A 742 -1.74 -33.41 25.61
CA VAL A 742 -2.44 -32.36 24.86
C VAL A 742 -2.68 -32.82 23.42
N VAL A 743 -3.96 -32.98 23.04
CA VAL A 743 -4.39 -33.33 21.66
C VAL A 743 -4.91 -32.11 20.90
N SER A 744 -5.40 -31.11 21.64
CA SER A 744 -6.02 -29.90 21.12
C SER A 744 -5.89 -28.80 22.18
N ARG A 745 -5.64 -27.56 21.76
CA ARG A 745 -5.70 -26.39 22.64
C ARG A 745 -6.87 -25.45 22.34
N HIS A 746 -7.88 -25.92 21.59
CA HIS A 746 -9.14 -25.20 21.43
C HIS A 746 -9.76 -24.88 22.80
N SER A 747 -10.22 -23.64 23.00
CA SER A 747 -10.45 -23.06 24.34
C SER A 747 -11.40 -23.83 25.24
N ILE A 748 -12.39 -24.53 24.70
CA ILE A 748 -13.34 -25.35 25.49
C ILE A 748 -12.84 -26.78 25.75
N SER A 749 -11.69 -27.17 25.20
CA SER A 749 -11.14 -28.53 25.29
C SER A 749 -10.48 -28.83 26.64
N PRO A 750 -10.41 -30.11 27.07
CA PRO A 750 -9.60 -30.52 28.21
C PRO A 750 -8.10 -30.23 28.00
N GLY A 751 -7.60 -30.35 26.77
CA GLY A 751 -6.18 -30.13 26.45
C GLY A 751 -5.74 -28.67 26.66
N ALA A 752 -6.59 -27.70 26.34
CA ALA A 752 -6.36 -26.29 26.69
C ALA A 752 -6.24 -26.08 28.22
N ARG A 753 -7.04 -26.80 29.03
CA ARG A 753 -6.92 -26.75 30.49
C ARG A 753 -5.63 -27.40 30.99
N THR A 754 -5.20 -28.50 30.38
CA THR A 754 -3.89 -29.12 30.67
C THR A 754 -2.74 -28.16 30.35
N ALA A 755 -2.79 -27.51 29.19
CA ALA A 755 -1.81 -26.49 28.79
C ALA A 755 -1.78 -25.31 29.77
N ALA A 756 -2.93 -24.75 30.15
CA ALA A 756 -3.02 -23.64 31.10
C ALA A 756 -2.36 -23.96 32.46
N ASN A 757 -2.65 -25.15 33.03
CA ASN A 757 -2.02 -25.59 34.28
C ASN A 757 -0.50 -25.77 34.09
N TRP A 758 -0.07 -26.40 33.01
CA TRP A 758 1.35 -26.63 32.73
C TRP A 758 2.14 -25.32 32.52
N ILE A 759 1.58 -24.36 31.77
CA ILE A 759 2.17 -23.02 31.59
C ILE A 759 2.28 -22.30 32.94
N LYS A 760 1.19 -22.31 33.75
CA LYS A 760 1.17 -21.73 35.09
C LYS A 760 2.30 -22.31 35.95
N ASP A 761 2.42 -23.62 36.02
CA ASP A 761 3.41 -24.30 36.86
C ASP A 761 4.84 -24.03 36.38
N ARG A 762 5.09 -24.04 35.06
CA ARG A 762 6.41 -23.71 34.48
C ARG A 762 6.85 -22.27 34.74
N ILE A 763 5.93 -21.31 34.80
CA ILE A 763 6.25 -19.90 35.13
C ILE A 763 6.36 -19.74 36.66
N GLU A 764 5.52 -20.39 37.45
CA GLU A 764 5.57 -20.32 38.93
C GLU A 764 6.88 -20.89 39.50
N GLU A 765 7.42 -21.96 38.88
CA GLU A 765 8.76 -22.51 39.17
C GLU A 765 9.90 -21.48 39.04
N THR A 766 9.68 -20.37 38.34
CA THR A 766 10.67 -19.28 38.17
C THR A 766 10.58 -18.20 39.25
N GLY A 767 9.68 -18.35 40.23
CA GLY A 767 9.46 -17.42 41.33
C GLY A 767 8.38 -16.35 41.07
N ALA A 768 7.67 -16.42 39.95
CA ALA A 768 6.47 -15.61 39.72
C ALA A 768 5.32 -16.08 40.61
N LYS A 769 4.41 -15.17 40.99
CA LYS A 769 3.12 -15.54 41.62
C LYS A 769 2.08 -15.71 40.53
N CYS A 770 1.57 -16.92 40.34
CA CYS A 770 0.66 -17.23 39.24
C CYS A 770 -0.78 -17.48 39.72
N ARG A 771 -1.75 -17.15 38.86
CA ARG A 771 -3.17 -17.50 39.02
C ARG A 771 -3.79 -17.89 37.69
N LEU A 772 -4.79 -18.77 37.76
CA LEU A 772 -5.70 -19.04 36.65
C LEU A 772 -6.95 -18.16 36.80
N GLU A 773 -7.33 -17.47 35.74
CA GLU A 773 -8.50 -16.59 35.70
C GLU A 773 -9.59 -17.16 34.80
N ASN A 774 -10.67 -17.65 35.41
CA ASN A 774 -11.85 -18.11 34.69
C ASN A 774 -12.70 -16.91 34.27
N PHE A 775 -12.64 -16.51 33.00
CA PHE A 775 -13.44 -15.39 32.46
C PHE A 775 -14.81 -15.83 31.90
N ARG A 776 -14.94 -17.06 31.39
CA ARG A 776 -16.22 -17.63 30.90
C ARG A 776 -16.36 -19.10 31.32
N PRO A 777 -17.55 -19.57 31.74
CA PRO A 777 -17.83 -21.00 31.93
C PRO A 777 -17.55 -21.81 30.65
N GLY A 778 -17.11 -23.05 30.78
CA GLY A 778 -16.77 -23.92 29.64
C GLY A 778 -15.40 -23.64 28.99
N PHE A 779 -14.91 -22.41 29.03
CA PHE A 779 -13.58 -22.01 28.51
C PHE A 779 -12.44 -22.32 29.49
N ALA A 780 -11.26 -22.58 28.95
CA ALA A 780 -10.01 -22.65 29.71
C ALA A 780 -9.62 -21.26 30.24
N PRO A 781 -8.91 -21.17 31.38
CA PRO A 781 -8.63 -19.91 32.05
C PRO A 781 -7.40 -19.18 31.48
N ASN A 782 -7.41 -17.84 31.51
CA ASN A 782 -6.17 -17.07 31.29
C ASN A 782 -5.13 -17.46 32.36
N VAL A 783 -3.86 -17.57 31.97
CA VAL A 783 -2.74 -17.74 32.91
C VAL A 783 -2.10 -16.38 33.15
N ILE A 784 -2.07 -15.93 34.40
CA ILE A 784 -1.54 -14.60 34.77
C ILE A 784 -0.49 -14.79 35.86
N CYS A 785 0.75 -14.44 35.54
CA CYS A 785 1.92 -14.65 36.40
C CYS A 785 2.68 -13.35 36.63
N ARG A 786 2.79 -12.92 37.89
CA ARG A 786 3.39 -11.63 38.28
C ARG A 786 4.73 -11.79 38.98
N TYR A 787 5.74 -11.06 38.50
CA TYR A 787 6.90 -10.68 39.30
C TYR A 787 6.62 -9.32 39.94
N ALA A 788 6.64 -9.28 41.28
CA ALA A 788 6.47 -8.03 42.02
C ALA A 788 7.71 -7.13 41.86
N SER A 789 7.50 -5.83 41.89
CA SER A 789 8.61 -4.88 41.91
C SER A 789 9.38 -4.91 43.25
N VAL A 790 10.67 -4.56 43.21
CA VAL A 790 11.49 -4.29 44.41
C VAL A 790 11.32 -2.87 44.96
N VAL A 791 10.68 -1.97 44.22
CA VAL A 791 10.32 -0.62 44.69
C VAL A 791 8.81 -0.51 44.85
N ASP A 792 8.36 0.45 45.65
CA ASP A 792 6.93 0.73 45.85
C ASP A 792 6.35 1.39 44.59
N THR A 793 5.62 0.60 43.79
CA THR A 793 4.96 1.08 42.57
C THR A 793 3.77 0.21 42.18
N SER A 794 2.70 0.87 41.71
CA SER A 794 1.54 0.23 41.07
C SER A 794 1.73 -0.03 39.57
N ASP A 795 2.73 0.60 38.94
CA ASP A 795 2.98 0.47 37.51
C ASP A 795 3.29 -0.97 37.14
N THR A 796 2.69 -1.42 36.04
CA THR A 796 2.76 -2.79 35.54
C THR A 796 3.03 -2.81 34.04
N ILE A 797 3.91 -3.70 33.60
CA ILE A 797 4.21 -4.01 32.19
C ILE A 797 3.71 -5.41 31.92
N ILE A 798 3.06 -5.62 30.78
CA ILE A 798 2.52 -6.91 30.36
C ILE A 798 3.29 -7.41 29.14
N LEU A 799 3.84 -8.61 29.21
CA LEU A 799 4.24 -9.39 28.03
C LEU A 799 3.26 -10.55 27.90
N SER A 800 2.74 -10.77 26.69
CA SER A 800 1.69 -11.75 26.50
C SER A 800 1.76 -12.53 25.19
N SER A 801 0.93 -13.56 25.16
CA SER A 801 0.62 -14.44 24.03
C SER A 801 -0.81 -14.97 24.21
N HIS A 802 -1.34 -15.73 23.24
CA HIS A 802 -2.40 -16.70 23.53
C HIS A 802 -1.86 -18.11 23.50
N TYR A 803 -2.48 -19.01 24.24
CA TYR A 803 -2.10 -20.42 24.25
C TYR A 803 -3.18 -21.34 23.68
N ASP A 804 -4.41 -20.85 23.47
CA ASP A 804 -5.40 -21.58 22.69
C ASP A 804 -5.05 -21.61 21.20
N SER A 805 -5.73 -22.49 20.47
CA SER A 805 -5.62 -22.62 19.02
C SER A 805 -6.87 -23.28 18.45
N ARG A 806 -7.20 -23.05 17.19
CA ARG A 806 -8.39 -23.61 16.53
C ARG A 806 -8.09 -24.81 15.63
N GLY A 807 -9.14 -25.59 15.37
CA GLY A 807 -9.14 -26.64 14.36
C GLY A 807 -9.76 -26.17 13.05
N SER A 808 -9.49 -26.85 11.94
CA SER A 808 -10.07 -26.56 10.62
C SER A 808 -10.95 -27.70 10.11
N LEU A 809 -11.99 -27.37 9.34
CA LEU A 809 -12.81 -28.33 8.59
C LEU A 809 -13.33 -29.50 9.44
N PHE A 810 -14.01 -29.17 10.54
CA PHE A 810 -14.62 -30.09 11.51
C PHE A 810 -13.62 -30.92 12.36
N SER A 811 -12.32 -30.65 12.25
CA SER A 811 -11.33 -31.33 13.08
C SER A 811 -11.27 -30.77 14.50
N VAL A 812 -11.40 -31.64 15.49
CA VAL A 812 -11.20 -31.31 16.92
C VAL A 812 -9.71 -31.12 17.29
N ARG A 813 -8.78 -31.46 16.38
CA ARG A 813 -7.34 -31.34 16.59
C ARG A 813 -6.89 -29.91 16.30
N ALA A 814 -6.46 -29.20 17.33
CA ALA A 814 -5.89 -27.86 17.26
C ALA A 814 -4.46 -27.87 17.84
N PRO A 815 -3.41 -28.09 17.02
CA PRO A 815 -2.05 -28.23 17.50
C PRO A 815 -1.33 -26.89 17.66
N GLY A 816 -1.67 -25.85 16.89
CA GLY A 816 -1.23 -24.46 17.06
C GLY A 816 0.26 -24.28 17.38
N GLY A 817 1.14 -24.93 16.64
CA GLY A 817 2.59 -24.86 16.86
C GLY A 817 3.14 -23.44 16.71
N ASN A 818 2.79 -22.76 15.62
CA ASN A 818 3.15 -21.35 15.43
C ASN A 818 2.11 -20.43 16.04
N ASP A 819 0.82 -20.81 15.95
CA ASP A 819 -0.36 -20.01 16.27
C ASP A 819 -1.11 -20.56 17.50
N ASP A 820 -0.90 -20.06 18.73
CA ASP A 820 0.26 -19.26 19.18
C ASP A 820 1.11 -20.00 20.24
N GLY A 821 1.45 -21.26 19.93
CA GLY A 821 2.49 -21.97 20.67
C GLY A 821 3.85 -21.23 20.64
N SER A 822 4.14 -20.50 19.56
CA SER A 822 5.41 -19.79 19.39
C SER A 822 5.57 -18.63 20.39
N GLY A 823 4.61 -17.70 20.47
CA GLY A 823 4.60 -16.61 21.44
C GLY A 823 4.60 -17.12 22.87
N THR A 824 3.76 -18.12 23.17
CA THR A 824 3.71 -18.76 24.50
C THR A 824 5.05 -19.37 24.93
N THR A 825 5.79 -20.02 24.03
CA THR A 825 7.13 -20.56 24.37
C THR A 825 8.22 -19.49 24.45
N GLY A 826 8.03 -18.36 23.77
CA GLY A 826 8.78 -17.12 24.02
C GLY A 826 8.62 -16.64 25.47
N ILE A 827 7.38 -16.47 25.93
CA ILE A 827 7.04 -16.06 27.31
C ILE A 827 7.64 -17.02 28.36
N LEU A 828 7.49 -18.34 28.17
CA LEU A 828 8.10 -19.36 29.04
C LEU A 828 9.64 -19.28 29.10
N SER A 829 10.27 -18.86 28.01
CA SER A 829 11.73 -18.72 27.94
C SER A 829 12.23 -17.42 28.55
N ILE A 830 11.43 -16.35 28.49
CA ILE A 830 11.65 -15.12 29.25
C ILE A 830 11.58 -15.42 30.75
N ALA A 831 10.53 -16.10 31.22
CA ALA A 831 10.36 -16.51 32.62
C ALA A 831 11.59 -17.27 33.17
N ARG A 832 12.08 -18.28 32.42
CA ARG A 832 13.28 -19.03 32.82
C ARG A 832 14.54 -18.18 32.82
N THR A 833 14.64 -17.19 31.93
CA THR A 833 15.80 -16.28 31.88
C THR A 833 15.80 -15.34 33.08
N ILE A 834 14.63 -14.84 33.49
CA ILE A 834 14.42 -14.05 34.72
C ILE A 834 14.95 -14.80 35.95
N ALA A 835 14.53 -16.05 36.16
CA ALA A 835 15.02 -16.87 37.27
C ALA A 835 16.53 -17.16 37.18
N ARG A 836 17.03 -17.62 36.03
CA ARG A 836 18.45 -17.97 35.84
C ARG A 836 19.40 -16.80 36.06
N LYS A 837 18.98 -15.59 35.68
CA LYS A 837 19.74 -14.35 35.86
C LYS A 837 19.37 -13.59 37.13
N ARG A 838 18.47 -14.14 37.96
CA ARG A 838 17.97 -13.53 39.21
C ARG A 838 17.54 -12.07 39.02
N ILE A 839 16.81 -11.81 37.94
CA ILE A 839 16.34 -10.46 37.59
C ILE A 839 15.27 -10.02 38.58
N ARG A 840 15.41 -8.80 39.09
CA ARG A 840 14.39 -8.11 39.90
C ARG A 840 14.07 -6.77 39.23
N PHE A 841 12.80 -6.38 39.19
CA PHE A 841 12.32 -5.27 38.37
C PHE A 841 11.92 -4.04 39.20
N HIS A 842 12.17 -2.84 38.69
CA HIS A 842 11.72 -1.58 39.32
C HIS A 842 10.28 -1.18 38.93
N THR A 843 9.60 -2.06 38.20
CA THR A 843 8.17 -2.02 37.84
C THR A 843 7.62 -3.44 37.99
N ASN A 844 6.31 -3.62 38.14
CA ASN A 844 5.74 -4.97 38.13
C ASN A 844 5.79 -5.53 36.70
N LEU A 845 6.17 -6.80 36.55
CA LEU A 845 6.10 -7.50 35.27
C LEU A 845 5.07 -8.62 35.37
N GLU A 846 4.08 -8.59 34.48
CA GLU A 846 3.11 -9.66 34.31
C GLU A 846 3.35 -10.39 32.98
N LEU A 847 3.52 -11.70 33.07
CA LEU A 847 3.53 -12.63 31.96
C LEU A 847 2.13 -13.24 31.87
N VAL A 848 1.45 -13.04 30.74
CA VAL A 848 0.05 -13.40 30.58
C VAL A 848 -0.15 -14.23 29.31
N THR A 849 -0.73 -15.42 29.43
CA THR A 849 -1.10 -16.23 28.25
C THR A 849 -2.61 -16.39 28.22
N PHE A 850 -3.26 -15.82 27.21
CA PHE A 850 -4.71 -15.77 27.07
C PHE A 850 -5.30 -17.07 26.53
N ALA A 851 -6.59 -17.26 26.81
CA ALA A 851 -7.44 -18.25 26.14
C ALA A 851 -8.62 -17.54 25.47
N GLY A 852 -9.15 -18.13 24.40
CA GLY A 852 -10.28 -17.57 23.67
C GLY A 852 -9.90 -16.42 22.74
N GLU A 853 -8.64 -16.30 22.33
CA GLU A 853 -8.23 -15.41 21.23
C GLU A 853 -9.01 -15.81 19.97
N GLU A 854 -8.97 -17.12 19.68
CA GLU A 854 -9.48 -17.77 18.47
C GLU A 854 -11.00 -17.71 18.31
N GLN A 855 -11.70 -17.46 19.43
CA GLN A 855 -13.15 -17.23 19.48
C GLN A 855 -13.51 -15.74 19.61
N GLY A 856 -12.54 -14.85 19.37
CA GLY A 856 -12.71 -13.39 19.33
C GLY A 856 -12.23 -12.66 20.58
N LEU A 857 -10.96 -12.86 20.97
CA LEU A 857 -10.27 -12.12 22.03
C LEU A 857 -10.93 -12.21 23.42
N LEU A 858 -11.70 -13.26 23.69
CA LEU A 858 -12.62 -13.32 24.85
C LEU A 858 -11.88 -13.24 26.20
N GLY A 859 -10.71 -13.89 26.30
CA GLY A 859 -9.90 -13.86 27.52
C GLY A 859 -9.22 -12.52 27.78
N SER A 860 -8.65 -11.90 26.75
CA SER A 860 -7.97 -10.62 26.87
C SER A 860 -8.93 -9.44 27.01
N ASP A 861 -10.09 -9.47 26.36
CA ASP A 861 -11.16 -8.48 26.54
C ASP A 861 -11.66 -8.48 27.99
N ALA A 862 -11.95 -9.66 28.54
CA ALA A 862 -12.36 -9.79 29.94
C ALA A 862 -11.30 -9.26 30.92
N TYR A 863 -10.03 -9.62 30.70
CA TYR A 863 -8.93 -9.18 31.57
C TYR A 863 -8.63 -7.68 31.44
N ALA A 864 -8.61 -7.13 30.22
CA ALA A 864 -8.43 -5.69 30.00
C ALA A 864 -9.58 -4.88 30.62
N LYS A 865 -10.83 -5.36 30.52
CA LYS A 865 -11.99 -4.76 31.21
C LYS A 865 -11.84 -4.82 32.73
N GLN A 866 -11.36 -5.94 33.28
CA GLN A 866 -11.07 -6.07 34.71
C GLN A 866 -9.99 -5.09 35.18
N LEU A 867 -8.86 -5.01 34.46
CA LEU A 867 -7.78 -4.04 34.74
C LEU A 867 -8.28 -2.60 34.69
N ARG A 868 -9.14 -2.25 33.71
CA ARG A 868 -9.75 -0.92 33.62
C ARG A 868 -10.75 -0.65 34.75
N ALA A 869 -11.52 -1.64 35.18
CA ALA A 869 -12.43 -1.52 36.32
C ALA A 869 -11.69 -1.36 37.67
N GLN A 870 -10.44 -1.84 37.75
CA GLN A 870 -9.53 -1.69 38.88
C GLN A 870 -8.67 -0.41 38.81
N ASP A 871 -8.83 0.40 37.75
CA ASP A 871 -7.99 1.56 37.41
C ASP A 871 -6.47 1.23 37.43
N ALA A 872 -6.11 0.07 36.90
CA ALA A 872 -4.75 -0.43 36.89
C ALA A 872 -3.79 0.46 36.07
N SER A 873 -2.60 0.73 36.61
CA SER A 873 -1.55 1.49 35.93
C SER A 873 -0.73 0.58 35.01
N ILE A 874 -1.19 0.41 33.77
CA ILE A 874 -0.47 -0.36 32.74
C ILE A 874 0.40 0.58 31.90
N VAL A 875 1.71 0.43 31.98
CA VAL A 875 2.70 1.24 31.25
C VAL A 875 2.70 0.87 29.77
N LEU A 876 2.73 -0.43 29.46
CA LEU A 876 2.49 -0.98 28.14
C LEU A 876 2.20 -2.48 28.18
N MET A 877 1.63 -2.99 27.09
CA MET A 877 1.42 -4.41 26.79
C MET A 877 2.06 -4.77 25.45
N ILE A 878 2.72 -5.94 25.36
CA ILE A 878 3.27 -6.47 24.10
C ILE A 878 2.77 -7.89 23.88
N GLN A 879 1.91 -8.06 22.87
CA GLN A 879 1.47 -9.37 22.39
C GLN A 879 2.52 -9.95 21.45
N ALA A 880 3.06 -11.13 21.74
CA ALA A 880 3.52 -12.05 20.71
C ALA A 880 2.31 -12.84 20.21
N ASP A 881 2.24 -13.03 18.90
CA ASP A 881 1.28 -13.89 18.23
C ASP A 881 1.94 -14.23 16.87
N MET A 882 2.15 -15.52 16.62
CA MET A 882 2.91 -16.09 15.50
C MET A 882 4.30 -15.46 15.33
N THR A 883 5.31 -16.14 15.87
CA THR A 883 6.68 -15.62 15.95
C THR A 883 7.73 -16.57 15.36
N ALA A 884 7.33 -17.73 14.83
CA ALA A 884 8.24 -18.79 14.42
C ALA A 884 8.28 -19.09 12.92
N TYR A 885 7.27 -18.75 12.10
CA TYR A 885 7.32 -19.10 10.69
C TYR A 885 8.14 -18.09 9.87
N ARG A 886 9.10 -18.63 9.12
CA ARG A 886 9.88 -17.93 8.09
C ARG A 886 9.70 -18.66 6.77
N ALA A 887 9.25 -17.96 5.74
CA ALA A 887 9.16 -18.53 4.41
C ALA A 887 10.58 -18.90 3.89
N PRO A 888 10.71 -19.90 3.00
CA PRO A 888 11.98 -20.19 2.35
C PRO A 888 12.59 -18.93 1.74
N ASP A 889 13.91 -18.79 1.88
CA ASP A 889 14.72 -17.69 1.35
C ASP A 889 14.42 -16.26 1.88
N GLU A 890 13.41 -16.08 2.76
CA GLU A 890 13.20 -14.82 3.47
C GLU A 890 14.20 -14.60 4.63
N PRO A 891 14.56 -13.34 4.96
CA PRO A 891 15.32 -13.04 6.16
C PRO A 891 14.49 -13.28 7.42
N LEU A 892 15.17 -13.35 8.59
CA LEU A 892 14.48 -13.27 9.88
C LEU A 892 13.73 -11.93 9.95
N GLN A 893 12.47 -11.95 10.38
CA GLN A 893 11.60 -10.78 10.32
C GLN A 893 10.89 -10.48 11.64
N LEU A 894 10.46 -9.22 11.75
CA LEU A 894 9.57 -8.74 12.80
C LEU A 894 8.50 -7.85 12.18
N GLY A 895 7.27 -8.38 12.14
CA GLY A 895 6.06 -7.65 11.83
C GLY A 895 5.57 -6.84 13.03
N LEU A 896 5.16 -5.60 12.78
CA LEU A 896 4.51 -4.70 13.73
C LEU A 896 3.14 -4.31 13.19
N PRO A 897 2.11 -4.07 14.02
CA PRO A 897 0.74 -3.87 13.52
C PRO A 897 0.64 -2.62 12.64
N GLU A 898 0.14 -2.78 11.41
CA GLU A 898 -0.13 -1.66 10.49
C GLU A 898 -1.25 -0.73 11.01
N ARG A 899 -2.23 -1.29 11.75
CA ARG A 899 -3.54 -0.65 11.98
C ARG A 899 -3.86 -0.39 13.45
N ILE A 900 -3.77 -1.42 14.29
CA ILE A 900 -4.19 -1.37 15.69
C ILE A 900 -2.94 -1.50 16.57
N GLY A 901 -2.41 -0.36 16.98
CA GLY A 901 -1.20 -0.28 17.79
C GLY A 901 -1.05 1.11 18.39
N THR A 902 -0.39 1.22 19.55
CA THR A 902 0.02 2.51 20.11
C THR A 902 1.32 2.94 19.44
N PRO A 903 1.35 4.01 18.62
CA PRO A 903 2.49 4.30 17.74
C PRO A 903 3.84 4.42 18.46
N GLU A 904 3.83 5.00 19.67
CA GLU A 904 5.00 5.12 20.53
C GLU A 904 5.50 3.78 21.06
N VAL A 905 4.61 2.85 21.45
CA VAL A 905 5.00 1.49 21.88
C VAL A 905 5.56 0.71 20.69
N THR A 906 4.92 0.81 19.53
CA THR A 906 5.40 0.19 18.28
C THR A 906 6.75 0.75 17.85
N ALA A 907 6.98 2.06 17.99
CA ALA A 907 8.28 2.68 17.73
C ALA A 907 9.36 2.27 18.74
N LEU A 908 9.01 2.12 20.02
CA LEU A 908 9.92 1.61 21.04
C LEU A 908 10.39 0.19 20.71
N VAL A 909 9.47 -0.72 20.39
CA VAL A 909 9.77 -2.11 20.01
C VAL A 909 10.66 -2.17 18.77
N ARG A 910 10.35 -1.39 17.72
CA ARG A 910 11.20 -1.26 16.51
C ARG A 910 12.63 -0.83 16.84
N ASN A 911 12.79 0.22 17.65
CA ASN A 911 14.10 0.74 18.00
C ASN A 911 14.89 -0.23 18.88
N ILE A 912 14.21 -0.96 19.77
CA ILE A 912 14.83 -2.01 20.59
C ILE A 912 15.23 -3.22 19.74
N SER A 913 14.46 -3.58 18.71
CA SER A 913 14.86 -4.60 17.73
C SER A 913 16.21 -4.24 17.09
N ALA A 914 16.36 -3.03 16.57
CA ALA A 914 17.62 -2.56 15.98
C ALA A 914 18.83 -2.58 16.94
N LEU A 915 18.60 -2.53 18.26
CA LEU A 915 19.66 -2.56 19.28
C LEU A 915 20.04 -3.97 19.74
N TYR A 916 19.10 -4.92 19.81
CA TYR A 916 19.33 -6.23 20.42
C TYR A 916 19.14 -7.42 19.48
N SER A 917 18.39 -7.24 18.40
CA SER A 917 18.24 -8.21 17.31
C SER A 917 18.32 -7.52 15.93
N PRO A 918 19.46 -6.90 15.59
CA PRO A 918 19.68 -6.30 14.26
C PRO A 918 19.63 -7.33 13.11
N GLU A 919 19.62 -8.63 13.42
CA GLU A 919 19.31 -9.71 12.47
C GLU A 919 17.86 -9.70 11.95
N LEU A 920 16.93 -9.00 12.61
CA LEU A 920 15.52 -8.92 12.23
C LEU A 920 15.28 -7.79 11.21
N THR A 921 14.71 -8.15 10.07
CA THR A 921 14.10 -7.20 9.13
C THR A 921 12.75 -6.74 9.70
N VAL A 922 12.72 -5.52 10.24
CA VAL A 922 11.52 -4.96 10.89
C VAL A 922 10.65 -4.22 9.90
N GLY A 923 9.35 -4.50 9.88
CA GLY A 923 8.38 -3.78 9.07
C GLY A 923 6.96 -3.87 9.62
N TYR A 924 5.99 -3.41 8.85
CA TYR A 924 4.58 -3.51 9.23
C TYR A 924 3.95 -4.80 8.67
N SER A 925 3.12 -5.44 9.49
CA SER A 925 2.30 -6.58 9.10
C SER A 925 0.85 -6.16 8.89
N SER A 926 0.24 -6.70 7.84
CA SER A 926 -1.20 -6.62 7.59
C SER A 926 -1.97 -7.81 8.19
N ALA A 927 -1.28 -8.74 8.85
CA ALA A 927 -1.89 -9.66 9.80
C ALA A 927 -2.36 -8.83 11.00
N CYS A 928 -3.67 -8.80 11.20
CA CYS A 928 -4.31 -8.13 12.32
C CYS A 928 -5.70 -8.77 12.46
N CYS A 929 -6.19 -9.07 13.66
CA CYS A 929 -5.71 -8.59 14.96
C CYS A 929 -5.74 -9.66 16.05
N SER A 930 -5.17 -9.31 17.21
CA SER A 930 -4.86 -10.19 18.34
C SER A 930 -5.10 -9.46 19.68
N ASP A 931 -4.79 -10.09 20.82
CA ASP A 931 -5.15 -9.62 22.18
C ASP A 931 -4.76 -8.17 22.53
N HIS A 932 -3.74 -7.61 21.88
CA HIS A 932 -3.35 -6.20 22.03
C HIS A 932 -4.51 -5.23 21.70
N GLN A 933 -5.46 -5.61 20.82
CA GLN A 933 -6.67 -4.85 20.52
C GLN A 933 -7.56 -4.65 21.75
N SER A 934 -7.66 -5.66 22.62
CA SER A 934 -8.43 -5.59 23.87
C SER A 934 -7.89 -4.51 24.81
N PHE A 935 -6.56 -4.41 24.92
CA PHE A 935 -5.89 -3.39 25.73
C PHE A 935 -6.05 -1.98 25.15
N ILE A 936 -5.90 -1.82 23.84
CA ILE A 936 -6.10 -0.53 23.15
C ILE A 936 -7.55 -0.05 23.30
N THR A 937 -8.53 -0.95 23.16
CA THR A 937 -9.96 -0.64 23.35
C THR A 937 -10.26 -0.11 24.76
N GLN A 938 -9.55 -0.62 25.77
CA GLN A 938 -9.64 -0.16 27.16
C GLN A 938 -8.71 1.03 27.48
N GLY A 939 -8.03 1.63 26.50
CA GLY A 939 -7.18 2.81 26.67
C GLY A 939 -5.83 2.53 27.33
N PHE A 940 -5.29 1.33 27.19
CA PHE A 940 -3.94 0.97 27.61
C PHE A 940 -2.97 0.98 26.41
N PRO A 941 -1.70 1.43 26.57
CA PRO A 941 -0.71 1.34 25.51
C PRO A 941 -0.42 -0.12 25.17
N ALA A 942 -0.54 -0.51 23.90
CA ALA A 942 -0.19 -1.86 23.46
C ALA A 942 0.33 -1.92 22.01
N THR A 943 1.04 -2.99 21.68
CA THR A 943 1.47 -3.36 20.32
C THR A 943 1.53 -4.88 20.17
N GLN A 944 1.51 -5.37 18.93
CA GLN A 944 1.88 -6.74 18.57
C GLN A 944 3.35 -6.82 18.13
N VAL A 945 3.94 -8.01 18.28
CA VAL A 945 5.09 -8.50 17.52
C VAL A 945 4.66 -9.77 16.78
N PHE A 946 4.91 -9.80 15.47
CA PHE A 946 4.52 -10.86 14.54
C PHE A 946 5.76 -11.33 13.76
N GLU A 947 5.71 -12.50 13.16
CA GLU A 947 6.82 -13.15 12.47
C GLU A 947 7.27 -12.51 11.15
N ARG A 948 6.37 -11.81 10.44
CA ARG A 948 6.62 -11.35 9.07
C ARG A 948 6.23 -9.89 8.83
N ALA A 949 7.07 -9.16 8.10
CA ALA A 949 6.82 -7.79 7.67
C ALA A 949 5.91 -7.74 6.42
N GLY A 950 4.70 -8.29 6.54
CA GLY A 950 3.74 -8.42 5.44
C GLY A 950 2.50 -9.22 5.84
N PRO A 951 1.77 -9.81 4.87
CA PRO A 951 0.65 -10.72 5.15
C PRO A 951 1.14 -12.08 5.68
N ILE A 952 0.23 -12.86 6.27
CA ILE A 952 0.46 -14.22 6.75
C ILE A 952 1.00 -15.08 5.60
N ALA A 953 2.20 -15.64 5.79
CA ALA A 953 2.84 -16.55 4.84
C ALA A 953 2.82 -18.01 5.28
N ASP A 954 2.43 -18.29 6.53
CA ASP A 954 2.47 -19.65 7.07
C ASP A 954 1.43 -20.55 6.38
N PRO A 955 1.85 -21.58 5.60
CA PRO A 955 0.91 -22.50 4.97
C PRO A 955 0.15 -23.35 6.00
N MET A 956 0.60 -23.41 7.25
CA MET A 956 -0.03 -24.17 8.33
C MET A 956 -0.95 -23.33 9.22
N TYR A 957 -1.17 -22.04 8.94
CA TYR A 957 -2.11 -21.20 9.68
C TYR A 957 -3.49 -21.87 9.82
N HIS A 958 -3.99 -21.93 11.06
CA HIS A 958 -5.21 -22.67 11.46
C HIS A 958 -5.29 -24.15 10.99
N ASN A 959 -4.18 -24.84 10.67
CA ASN A 959 -4.21 -26.17 10.06
C ASN A 959 -4.17 -27.32 11.08
N SER A 960 -5.25 -28.10 11.17
CA SER A 960 -5.30 -29.30 12.02
C SER A 960 -4.41 -30.46 11.60
N GLY A 961 -4.01 -30.54 10.32
CA GLY A 961 -3.50 -31.78 9.71
C GLY A 961 -4.59 -32.84 9.50
N LYS A 962 -4.26 -33.96 8.85
CA LYS A 962 -5.25 -34.92 8.36
C LYS A 962 -6.13 -35.57 9.44
N ALA A 963 -7.44 -35.45 9.25
CA ALA A 963 -8.39 -36.56 9.38
C ALA A 963 -9.17 -36.65 8.07
N VAL A 964 -8.73 -37.50 7.13
CA VAL A 964 -9.37 -37.63 5.80
C VAL A 964 -9.38 -39.09 5.36
N VAL A 965 -10.54 -39.73 5.53
CA VAL A 965 -10.92 -40.94 4.80
C VAL A 965 -11.41 -40.51 3.42
N LEU A 966 -10.61 -40.77 2.39
CA LEU A 966 -11.03 -40.70 0.98
C LEU A 966 -10.67 -42.02 0.31
N SER A 967 -11.61 -42.54 -0.47
CA SER A 967 -11.50 -43.85 -1.11
C SER A 967 -10.32 -43.92 -2.11
N PRO A 968 -9.71 -45.09 -2.33
CA PRO A 968 -8.62 -45.24 -3.30
C PRO A 968 -9.11 -45.04 -4.76
N PRO A 969 -8.24 -44.65 -5.72
CA PRO A 969 -6.78 -44.60 -5.63
C PRO A 969 -6.17 -43.27 -6.08
N LEU A 970 -5.88 -42.36 -5.14
CA LEU A 970 -4.99 -41.22 -5.37
C LEU A 970 -3.94 -41.19 -4.25
N CYS A 971 -2.67 -40.98 -4.63
CA CYS A 971 -1.53 -41.08 -3.71
C CYS A 971 -1.64 -40.06 -2.57
N ALA A 972 -1.88 -40.53 -1.36
CA ALA A 972 -1.89 -39.68 -0.17
C ALA A 972 -0.47 -39.21 0.17
N LYS A 973 -0.20 -37.90 0.05
CA LYS A 973 0.79 -37.25 0.92
C LYS A 973 0.13 -36.99 2.28
N GLU A 974 0.87 -37.25 3.34
CA GLU A 974 0.47 -36.84 4.69
C GLU A 974 0.55 -35.31 4.78
N LEU A 975 -0.49 -34.69 5.33
CA LEU A 975 -0.50 -33.27 5.66
C LEU A 975 -0.30 -33.15 7.16
N SER A 976 0.90 -32.73 7.56
CA SER A 976 1.18 -32.24 8.92
C SER A 976 0.25 -31.08 9.24
N GLY A 977 -0.17 -30.97 10.51
CA GLY A 977 -0.84 -29.77 11.00
C GLY A 977 0.16 -28.67 11.35
N ASP A 978 -0.31 -27.62 12.01
CA ASP A 978 0.58 -26.63 12.63
C ASP A 978 1.35 -27.23 13.81
N LEU A 979 2.54 -27.74 13.51
CA LEU A 979 3.45 -28.43 14.42
C LEU A 979 4.81 -27.73 14.40
N SER A 980 5.68 -28.06 15.36
CA SER A 980 7.02 -27.47 15.44
C SER A 980 8.04 -28.20 14.55
N GLU A 981 7.91 -29.52 14.35
CA GLU A 981 8.80 -30.31 13.50
C GLU A 981 8.44 -30.18 11.99
N ARG A 982 8.54 -28.96 11.43
CA ARG A 982 8.22 -28.68 10.01
C ARG A 982 9.14 -27.66 9.33
N VAL A 983 9.15 -27.68 8.00
CA VAL A 983 9.82 -26.66 7.18
C VAL A 983 9.20 -25.29 7.42
N GLY A 984 10.07 -24.29 7.62
CA GLY A 984 9.69 -22.90 7.89
C GLY A 984 9.50 -22.56 9.36
N TYR A 985 9.37 -23.54 10.28
CA TYR A 985 9.34 -23.25 11.72
C TYR A 985 10.76 -22.95 12.23
N ASP A 986 11.14 -21.67 12.27
CA ASP A 986 12.47 -21.19 12.62
C ASP A 986 12.53 -20.65 14.05
N VAL A 987 13.03 -21.49 14.95
CA VAL A 987 13.21 -21.17 16.37
C VAL A 987 14.19 -20.00 16.58
N ASN A 988 15.06 -19.68 15.62
CA ASN A 988 15.93 -18.51 15.72
C ASN A 988 15.16 -17.19 15.56
N GLN A 989 14.08 -17.18 14.77
CA GLN A 989 13.20 -16.02 14.64
C GLN A 989 12.41 -15.79 15.93
N LEU A 990 11.79 -16.86 16.46
CA LEU A 990 11.12 -16.84 17.77
C LEU A 990 12.07 -16.34 18.87
N TYR A 991 13.30 -16.88 18.92
CA TYR A 991 14.35 -16.44 19.85
C TYR A 991 14.69 -14.94 19.71
N ALA A 992 14.84 -14.45 18.48
CA ALA A 992 15.13 -13.04 18.22
C ALA A 992 13.94 -12.13 18.61
N ILE A 993 12.70 -12.50 18.28
CA ILE A 993 11.50 -11.74 18.68
C ILE A 993 11.34 -11.73 20.21
N ALA A 994 11.55 -12.88 20.88
CA ALA A 994 11.53 -12.97 22.34
C ALA A 994 12.64 -12.13 23.01
N LYS A 995 13.83 -12.00 22.39
CA LYS A 995 14.86 -11.05 22.83
C LYS A 995 14.35 -9.61 22.77
N VAL A 996 13.64 -9.21 21.71
CA VAL A 996 13.08 -7.85 21.56
C VAL A 996 12.00 -7.57 22.61
N GLN A 997 11.06 -8.49 22.83
CA GLN A 997 10.05 -8.37 23.88
C GLN A 997 10.70 -8.20 25.26
N PHE A 998 11.66 -9.06 25.61
CA PHE A 998 12.31 -9.00 26.92
C PHE A 998 13.21 -7.77 27.08
N ALA A 999 13.94 -7.37 26.04
CA ALA A 999 14.71 -6.13 26.06
C ALA A 999 13.81 -4.90 26.25
N THR A 1000 12.60 -4.92 25.68
CA THR A 1000 11.60 -3.86 25.89
C THR A 1000 11.13 -3.81 27.34
N ALA A 1001 10.77 -4.96 27.92
CA ALA A 1001 10.45 -5.02 29.35
C ALA A 1001 11.61 -4.56 30.25
N LEU A 1002 12.86 -4.95 29.97
CA LEU A 1002 14.02 -4.56 30.79
C LEU A 1002 14.32 -3.06 30.73
N HIS A 1003 14.19 -2.42 29.56
CA HIS A 1003 14.37 -0.97 29.42
C HIS A 1003 13.26 -0.16 30.09
N VAL A 1004 12.01 -0.63 30.00
CA VAL A 1004 10.84 0.11 30.51
C VAL A 1004 10.63 -0.12 32.01
N ALA A 1005 10.86 -1.35 32.48
CA ALA A 1005 10.67 -1.70 33.88
C ALA A 1005 11.75 -1.12 34.81
N GLY A 1006 12.97 -0.98 34.29
CA GLY A 1006 14.19 -0.94 35.09
C GLY A 1006 14.44 -2.30 35.77
N PHE A 1007 15.71 -2.66 35.97
CA PHE A 1007 16.04 -3.93 36.62
C PHE A 1007 17.38 -3.89 37.35
N GLU A 1008 17.52 -4.83 38.28
CA GLU A 1008 18.76 -5.21 38.93
C GLU A 1008 18.95 -6.74 38.84
N ILE A 1009 20.21 -7.19 38.86
CA ILE A 1009 20.58 -8.60 38.98
C ILE A 1009 20.90 -8.84 40.45
N ALA A 1010 20.26 -9.81 41.10
CA ALA A 1010 20.60 -10.14 42.47
C ALA A 1010 21.99 -10.79 42.55
N ASP A 1011 22.82 -10.32 43.50
CA ASP A 1011 24.13 -10.89 43.78
C ASP A 1011 24.04 -12.39 44.13
N SER A 1012 25.14 -13.12 43.93
CA SER A 1012 25.27 -14.48 44.45
C SER A 1012 25.63 -14.46 45.93
N GLU A 1013 24.68 -14.86 46.79
CA GLU A 1013 24.99 -15.45 48.11
C GLU A 1013 25.82 -16.73 47.97
#